data_AF-A0A5M8FK71-F1
#
_entry.id   AF-A0A5M8FK71-F1
#
_cell.length_a   1.000
_cell.length_b   1.000
_cell.length_c   1.000
_cell.angle_alpha   90.00
_cell.angle_beta   90.00
_cell.angle_gamma   90.00
#
_symmetry.space_group_name_H-M   'P 1'
#
loop_
_entity.id
_entity.type
_entity.pdbx_description
1 polymer ?
#
loop_
_entity_poly.entity_id
_entity_poly.type
_entity_poly.pdbx_seq_one_letter_code
_entity_poly.pdbx_strand_id
1 'polypeptide(L)'
;MAIFTRLFDIECPDALRLEPDGRHPAFPLRFGADGRIPFPQIILRTPGREVLLNGDDLQGRPGEDGGWVYQAQVPAAAVTGPRMQVQIEGCRRADIAGAGGDDWIKRHREIHLTPPVRASADRLAHDQARDDPTAADQGTLGLGSDLEPKPVPAVTAAGDTVKLYFGIHKHMHQPYYDTTDRLAWDGEKDGIFGARGGNYTDFIPAAVQRYIDGGLPHAGLSTSWSGSLIEQLDRCAELGRCSGRFAGWNRALREMAGARTALGNPRIAFAGLGFYHPLMPLIPPRDIVRQIEWHRRAIRDTFGVEASGVLFPPETAFHVRMIPALRQAGVSAVIYDSIHRFRACRDYPYAGIGEGMLPPNPADQVNPPMDDWLQLHNIWAGSPISPSLLRPEYVGYEDPSGAMHSLIAIPAERYIGNEDARGGFGALQYPDVLGQVYRRIVDSGRFDPAHPPFFLLHSDGDNHGGGADSYYHHNTDALVHWLRQDPRFELTTAEDYLQRFPPDPAQVVHIEPGAWAGADNGDPQFMKWFSRYDQPYSPDLNSWAVLTALQNRVHTLEDAEPDHPALAEAIRLLLTAETSCYWYWTGQQQWDEQVTRAANLALAQIGPALDGLVARGGDRTAPTIFPPWVTPENPGGKRWGQGCLLDAPRQALVHAFVDDCAGLRRVDLVLRGSDGEQRLPMRRHGPYPSATGARASAEYLTAELPAGAGDLRYFIEAEDGHGNLATGSLERIFLA
;
A
#
# COMPACT_ATOMS: atom_id res chain seq x y z
N MET A 1 -12.29 32.09 -36.58
CA MET A 1 -11.41 30.91 -36.83
C MET A 1 -12.10 29.71 -36.22
N ALA A 2 -12.20 28.59 -36.95
CA ALA A 2 -12.75 27.36 -36.38
C ALA A 2 -11.81 26.86 -35.26
N ILE A 3 -12.39 26.50 -34.12
CA ILE A 3 -11.68 25.80 -33.04
C ILE A 3 -11.34 24.40 -33.55
N PHE A 4 -10.12 23.93 -33.29
CA PHE A 4 -9.65 22.63 -33.76
C PHE A 4 -10.52 21.46 -33.24
N THR A 5 -10.63 20.40 -34.05
CA THR A 5 -11.33 19.16 -33.72
C THR A 5 -10.47 17.91 -33.89
N ARG A 6 -9.28 18.04 -34.48
CA ARG A 6 -8.39 16.91 -34.74
C ARG A 6 -6.91 17.31 -34.71
N LEU A 7 -6.09 16.40 -34.19
CA LEU A 7 -4.63 16.45 -34.27
C LEU A 7 -4.12 15.38 -35.26
N PHE A 8 -3.17 15.76 -36.12
CA PHE A 8 -2.61 14.90 -37.17
C PHE A 8 -1.13 15.22 -37.44
N ASP A 9 -0.49 14.45 -38.32
CA ASP A 9 0.88 14.64 -38.81
C ASP A 9 1.91 14.92 -37.72
N ILE A 10 1.94 14.03 -36.71
CA ILE A 10 2.92 14.10 -35.62
C ILE A 10 4.28 13.63 -36.16
N GLU A 11 5.19 14.58 -36.33
CA GLU A 11 6.57 14.36 -36.74
C GLU A 11 7.48 14.40 -35.50
N CYS A 12 8.01 13.23 -35.14
CA CYS A 12 9.09 13.07 -34.17
C CYS A 12 9.96 11.88 -34.58
N PRO A 13 11.20 11.76 -34.09
CA PRO A 13 12.04 10.58 -34.36
C PRO A 13 11.41 9.30 -33.80
N ASP A 14 11.43 8.20 -34.55
CA ASP A 14 10.99 6.89 -34.03
C ASP A 14 11.99 6.29 -33.02
N ALA A 15 13.25 6.71 -33.13
CA ALA A 15 14.33 6.33 -32.23
C ALA A 15 15.33 7.48 -32.03
N LEU A 16 15.89 7.57 -30.83
CA LEU A 16 17.00 8.45 -30.48
C LEU A 16 18.14 7.61 -29.93
N ARG A 17 19.37 7.92 -30.34
CA ARG A 17 20.56 7.35 -29.74
C ARG A 17 20.97 8.21 -28.56
N LEU A 18 21.22 7.58 -27.41
CA LEU A 18 21.76 8.24 -26.24
C LEU A 18 23.25 8.52 -26.44
N GLU A 19 23.64 9.72 -26.05
CA GLU A 19 25.04 10.13 -25.92
C GLU A 19 25.72 9.33 -24.80
N PRO A 20 27.07 9.28 -24.76
CA PRO A 20 27.82 8.54 -23.74
C PRO A 20 27.49 8.91 -22.30
N ASP A 21 26.99 10.12 -22.06
CA ASP A 21 26.56 10.64 -20.75
C ASP A 21 25.09 10.30 -20.40
N GLY A 22 24.41 9.51 -21.25
CA GLY A 22 23.03 9.08 -21.04
C GLY A 22 21.97 10.09 -21.47
N ARG A 23 22.34 11.18 -22.16
CA ARG A 23 21.39 12.17 -22.67
C ARG A 23 20.92 11.81 -24.08
N HIS A 24 19.67 12.11 -24.41
CA HIS A 24 19.27 12.16 -25.83
C HIS A 24 19.66 13.52 -26.43
N PRO A 25 19.98 13.61 -27.73
CA PRO A 25 20.21 14.88 -28.40
C PRO A 25 18.92 15.70 -28.48
N ALA A 26 19.04 17.02 -28.64
CA ALA A 26 17.90 17.88 -28.90
C ALA A 26 17.25 17.51 -30.24
N PHE A 27 15.92 17.52 -30.32
CA PHE A 27 15.19 17.19 -31.55
C PHE A 27 13.93 18.05 -31.70
N PRO A 28 13.54 18.37 -32.95
CA PRO A 28 12.29 19.08 -33.19
C PRO A 28 11.10 18.11 -33.08
N LEU A 29 9.98 18.62 -32.60
CA LEU A 29 8.70 17.93 -32.65
C LEU A 29 7.68 18.83 -33.32
N ARG A 30 6.94 18.29 -34.30
CA ARG A 30 5.90 19.02 -35.03
C ARG A 30 4.60 18.24 -35.07
N PHE A 31 3.48 18.96 -35.11
CA PHE A 31 2.17 18.35 -35.36
C PHE A 31 1.21 19.35 -36.01
N GLY A 32 0.24 18.80 -36.75
CA GLY A 32 -0.83 19.55 -37.40
C GLY A 32 -2.15 19.51 -36.62
N ALA A 33 -2.95 20.55 -36.79
CA ALA A 33 -4.33 20.64 -36.33
C ALA A 33 -5.21 21.25 -37.43
N ASP A 34 -6.48 20.88 -37.46
CA ASP A 34 -7.48 21.37 -38.45
C ASP A 34 -8.01 22.78 -38.13
N GLY A 35 -7.60 23.34 -36.99
CA GLY A 35 -7.90 24.70 -36.58
C GLY A 35 -6.90 25.19 -35.55
N ARG A 36 -7.04 26.45 -35.12
CA ARG A 36 -6.20 26.99 -34.06
C ARG A 36 -6.56 26.29 -32.74
N ILE A 37 -5.55 25.78 -32.05
CA ILE A 37 -5.62 25.28 -30.68
C ILE A 37 -5.47 26.47 -29.72
N PRO A 38 -6.47 26.76 -28.88
CA PRO A 38 -6.39 27.80 -27.86
C PRO A 38 -5.27 27.57 -26.84
N PHE A 39 -5.08 26.33 -26.38
CA PHE A 39 -3.98 25.95 -25.49
C PHE A 39 -3.35 24.64 -25.95
N PRO A 40 -2.26 24.69 -26.73
CA PRO A 40 -1.51 23.51 -27.17
C PRO A 40 -0.45 23.10 -26.14
N GLN A 41 -0.20 21.80 -26.02
CA GLN A 41 0.74 21.24 -25.05
C GLN A 41 1.39 19.95 -25.57
N ILE A 42 2.69 19.79 -25.29
CA ILE A 42 3.43 18.55 -25.49
C ILE A 42 3.96 18.10 -24.13
N ILE A 43 3.79 16.81 -23.82
CA ILE A 43 4.32 16.17 -22.61
C ILE A 43 5.21 15.01 -23.02
N LEU A 44 6.44 15.00 -22.52
CA LEU A 44 7.40 13.92 -22.70
C LEU A 44 7.56 13.17 -21.37
N ARG A 45 7.38 11.84 -21.38
CA ARG A 45 7.51 11.00 -20.19
C ARG A 45 8.59 9.95 -20.36
N THR A 46 9.47 9.89 -19.38
CA THR A 46 10.46 8.83 -19.15
C THR A 46 10.39 8.43 -17.67
N PRO A 47 10.82 7.22 -17.28
CA PRO A 47 10.89 6.83 -15.87
C PRO A 47 11.54 7.91 -15.00
N GLY A 48 10.78 8.38 -13.99
CA GLY A 48 11.22 9.40 -13.04
C GLY A 48 11.29 10.83 -13.56
N ARG A 49 10.84 11.11 -14.80
CA ARG A 49 10.88 12.47 -15.37
C ARG A 49 9.76 12.76 -16.36
N GLU A 50 9.10 13.89 -16.17
CA GLU A 50 8.15 14.49 -17.11
C GLU A 50 8.67 15.86 -17.58
N VAL A 51 8.54 16.16 -18.86
CA VAL A 51 8.87 17.48 -19.45
C VAL A 51 7.64 18.02 -20.16
N LEU A 52 7.29 19.25 -19.83
CA LEU A 52 6.13 19.96 -20.34
C LEU A 52 6.58 21.09 -21.27
N LEU A 53 6.05 21.14 -22.50
CA LEU A 53 6.30 22.21 -23.47
C LEU A 53 4.96 22.84 -23.86
N ASN A 54 4.75 24.09 -23.45
CA ASN A 54 3.59 24.91 -23.77
C ASN A 54 4.00 26.40 -23.80
N GLY A 55 3.06 27.30 -24.08
CA GLY A 55 3.36 28.74 -24.11
C GLY A 55 4.48 29.09 -25.08
N ASP A 56 5.53 29.76 -24.60
CA ASP A 56 6.65 30.22 -25.42
C ASP A 56 7.50 29.07 -26.00
N ASP A 57 7.43 27.87 -25.41
CA ASP A 57 8.14 26.68 -25.88
C ASP A 57 7.47 26.00 -27.10
N LEU A 58 6.24 26.40 -27.45
CA LEU A 58 5.45 25.78 -28.52
C LEU A 58 4.86 26.84 -29.47
N GLN A 59 5.45 26.94 -30.66
CA GLN A 59 5.08 27.95 -31.64
C GLN A 59 4.06 27.41 -32.64
N GLY A 60 2.91 28.09 -32.76
CA GLY A 60 1.86 27.77 -33.72
C GLY A 60 1.83 28.76 -34.90
N ARG A 61 1.71 28.25 -36.13
CA ARG A 61 1.53 29.05 -37.34
C ARG A 61 0.40 28.53 -38.22
N PRO A 62 -0.34 29.39 -38.95
CA PRO A 62 -1.33 28.94 -39.91
C PRO A 62 -0.67 28.19 -41.09
N GLY A 63 -1.26 27.08 -41.51
CA GLY A 63 -0.88 26.32 -42.70
C GLY A 63 -1.66 26.77 -43.95
N GLU A 64 -1.24 26.28 -45.12
CA GLU A 64 -1.80 26.69 -46.43
C GLU A 64 -3.27 26.30 -46.62
N ASP A 65 -3.73 25.22 -45.97
CA ASP A 65 -5.08 24.65 -46.11
C ASP A 65 -6.06 25.08 -45.00
N GLY A 66 -5.77 26.17 -44.29
CA GLY A 66 -6.60 26.66 -43.17
C GLY A 66 -6.41 25.91 -41.85
N GLY A 67 -5.57 24.87 -41.82
CA GLY A 67 -5.07 24.22 -40.61
C GLY A 67 -3.99 25.03 -39.88
N TRP A 68 -3.49 24.51 -38.77
CA TRP A 68 -2.40 25.06 -37.99
C TRP A 68 -1.29 24.03 -37.80
N VAL A 69 -0.05 24.49 -37.81
CA VAL A 69 1.13 23.67 -37.53
C VAL A 69 1.79 24.19 -36.27
N TYR A 70 2.07 23.28 -35.34
CA TYR A 70 2.72 23.55 -34.07
C TYR A 70 4.11 22.92 -34.06
N GLN A 71 5.10 23.65 -33.54
CA GLN A 71 6.47 23.18 -33.42
C GLN A 71 7.07 23.54 -32.06
N ALA A 72 7.69 22.55 -31.42
CA ALA A 72 8.57 22.77 -30.27
C ALA A 72 9.97 22.22 -30.55
N GLN A 73 10.96 22.78 -29.87
CA GLN A 73 12.31 22.23 -29.82
C GLN A 73 12.49 21.52 -28.49
N VAL A 74 12.64 20.19 -28.51
CA VAL A 74 12.94 19.43 -27.30
C VAL A 74 14.43 19.59 -26.98
N PRO A 75 14.80 20.10 -25.78
CA PRO A 75 16.20 20.25 -25.41
C PRO A 75 16.84 18.89 -25.08
N ALA A 76 18.15 18.79 -25.25
CA ALA A 76 18.90 17.59 -24.87
C ALA A 76 18.80 17.35 -23.35
N ALA A 77 18.45 16.14 -22.93
CA ALA A 77 18.20 15.85 -21.51
C ALA A 77 18.64 14.43 -21.14
N ALA A 78 19.08 14.28 -19.88
CA ALA A 78 19.33 12.98 -19.29
C ALA A 78 18.01 12.24 -19.10
N VAL A 79 17.98 10.99 -19.55
CA VAL A 79 16.80 10.12 -19.54
C VAL A 79 17.19 8.73 -19.06
N THR A 80 16.23 8.02 -18.49
CA THR A 80 16.39 6.62 -18.10
C THR A 80 15.37 5.76 -18.83
N GLY A 81 15.67 4.48 -18.99
CA GLY A 81 14.77 3.53 -19.66
C GLY A 81 14.87 3.52 -21.19
N PRO A 82 14.26 2.50 -21.83
CA PRO A 82 14.41 2.24 -23.26
C PRO A 82 13.43 3.03 -24.14
N ARG A 83 12.51 3.81 -23.54
CA ARG A 83 11.38 4.44 -24.25
C ARG A 83 11.06 5.80 -23.66
N MET A 84 10.68 6.73 -24.54
CA MET A 84 10.13 8.04 -24.22
C MET A 84 8.72 8.12 -24.81
N GLN A 85 7.71 8.32 -23.96
CA GLN A 85 6.35 8.57 -24.42
C GLN A 85 6.17 10.06 -24.74
N VAL A 86 5.53 10.33 -25.86
CA VAL A 86 5.20 11.68 -26.34
C VAL A 86 3.69 11.80 -26.37
N GLN A 87 3.13 12.66 -25.52
CA GLN A 87 1.72 13.02 -25.55
C GLN A 87 1.57 14.44 -26.09
N ILE A 88 0.79 14.57 -27.15
CA ILE A 88 0.40 15.85 -27.72
C ILE A 88 -1.05 16.06 -27.37
N GLU A 89 -1.36 17.20 -26.77
CA GLU A 89 -2.72 17.56 -26.45
C GLU A 89 -3.03 19.01 -26.74
N GLY A 90 -4.29 19.27 -27.07
CA GLY A 90 -4.82 20.62 -27.21
C GLY A 90 -6.07 20.76 -26.38
N CYS A 91 -6.25 21.90 -25.72
CA CYS A 91 -7.51 22.29 -25.10
C CYS A 91 -8.24 23.29 -25.98
N ARG A 92 -9.56 23.10 -26.12
CA ARG A 92 -10.47 24.03 -26.82
C ARG A 92 -10.71 25.34 -26.06
N ARG A 93 -10.16 25.48 -24.85
CA ARG A 93 -10.21 26.69 -24.03
C ARG A 93 -8.80 27.23 -23.79
N ALA A 94 -8.65 28.55 -23.85
CA ALA A 94 -7.36 29.20 -23.56
C ALA A 94 -7.07 29.22 -22.04
N ASP A 95 -8.11 29.40 -21.22
CA ASP A 95 -8.04 29.25 -19.76
C ASP A 95 -8.44 27.82 -19.38
N ILE A 96 -7.45 27.06 -18.90
CA ILE A 96 -7.61 25.65 -18.57
C ILE A 96 -8.19 25.41 -17.17
N ALA A 97 -8.27 26.44 -16.31
CA ALA A 97 -8.75 26.28 -14.92
C ALA A 97 -10.22 25.80 -14.83
N GLY A 98 -11.00 26.01 -15.91
CA GLY A 98 -12.38 25.51 -16.03
C GLY A 98 -12.58 24.48 -17.13
N ALA A 99 -11.52 23.91 -17.73
CA ALA A 99 -11.64 22.95 -18.82
C ALA A 99 -12.02 21.55 -18.31
N GLY A 100 -13.03 20.93 -18.91
CA GLY A 100 -13.43 19.55 -18.67
C GLY A 100 -12.70 18.56 -19.59
N GLY A 101 -12.86 17.25 -19.37
CA GLY A 101 -12.20 16.22 -20.19
C GLY A 101 -12.50 16.32 -21.69
N ASP A 102 -13.74 16.69 -22.05
CA ASP A 102 -14.20 16.82 -23.44
C ASP A 102 -13.62 18.05 -24.18
N ASP A 103 -12.98 18.97 -23.45
CA ASP A 103 -12.26 20.10 -24.02
C ASP A 103 -10.89 19.69 -24.57
N TRP A 104 -10.37 18.51 -24.20
CA TRP A 104 -9.04 18.04 -24.55
C TRP A 104 -9.05 16.98 -25.64
N ILE A 105 -8.20 17.16 -26.64
CA ILE A 105 -7.94 16.17 -27.69
C ILE A 105 -6.49 15.75 -27.58
N LYS A 106 -6.24 14.44 -27.50
CA LYS A 106 -4.92 13.87 -27.19
C LYS A 106 -4.47 12.90 -28.28
N ARG A 107 -3.16 12.82 -28.49
CA ARG A 107 -2.48 11.84 -29.34
C ARG A 107 -1.18 11.41 -28.72
N HIS A 108 -0.79 10.16 -28.98
CA HIS A 108 0.41 9.57 -28.39
C HIS A 108 1.35 9.03 -29.47
N ARG A 109 2.65 9.17 -29.20
CA ARG A 109 3.77 8.56 -29.92
C ARG A 109 4.77 8.01 -28.91
N GLU A 110 5.62 7.10 -29.38
CA GLU A 110 6.70 6.52 -28.60
C GLU A 110 8.01 6.66 -29.37
N ILE A 111 9.06 7.09 -28.68
CA ILE A 111 10.42 7.18 -29.22
C ILE A 111 11.28 6.14 -28.50
N HIS A 112 11.94 5.27 -29.26
CA HIS A 112 12.86 4.27 -28.72
C HIS A 112 14.22 4.90 -28.37
N LEU A 113 14.69 4.71 -27.15
CA LEU A 113 15.99 5.19 -26.71
C LEU A 113 17.02 4.07 -26.80
N THR A 114 17.99 4.23 -27.69
CA THR A 114 19.06 3.24 -27.91
C THR A 114 20.33 3.64 -27.17
N PRO A 115 20.98 2.74 -26.42
CA PRO A 115 22.22 3.06 -25.71
C PRO A 115 23.38 3.38 -26.68
N PRO A 116 24.41 4.11 -26.21
CA PRO A 116 25.59 4.39 -27.02
C PRO A 116 26.31 3.09 -27.40
N VAL A 117 26.80 2.99 -28.64
CA VAL A 117 27.67 1.88 -29.07
C VAL A 117 28.99 2.00 -28.32
N ARG A 118 29.33 1.01 -27.48
CA ARG A 118 30.67 0.92 -26.89
C ARG A 118 31.68 0.72 -28.02
N ALA A 119 32.57 1.68 -28.23
CA ALA A 119 33.80 1.42 -28.95
C ALA A 119 34.60 0.39 -28.15
N SER A 120 34.62 -0.86 -28.61
CA SER A 120 35.47 -1.90 -28.03
C SER A 120 36.92 -1.59 -28.38
N ALA A 121 37.61 -0.86 -27.52
CA ALA A 121 39.07 -0.90 -27.44
C ALA A 121 39.46 -2.23 -26.78
N ASP A 122 39.23 -3.33 -27.50
CA ASP A 122 39.80 -4.66 -27.24
C ASP A 122 39.40 -5.61 -28.39
N ARG A 123 39.79 -5.24 -29.61
CA ARG A 123 39.93 -6.16 -30.77
C ARG A 123 41.06 -5.69 -31.67
N LEU A 124 42.26 -5.68 -31.12
CA LEU A 124 43.53 -5.63 -31.89
C LEU A 124 44.42 -6.81 -31.44
N ALA A 125 43.83 -8.00 -31.32
CA ALA A 125 44.60 -9.24 -31.09
C ALA A 125 43.72 -10.48 -31.30
N HIS A 126 43.07 -10.63 -32.45
CA HIS A 126 42.63 -11.93 -33.01
C HIS A 126 41.73 -11.62 -34.20
N ASP A 127 42.34 -11.55 -35.39
CA ASP A 127 41.79 -12.03 -36.67
C ASP A 127 42.65 -11.48 -37.81
N GLN A 128 43.93 -11.89 -37.78
CA GLN A 128 44.64 -12.18 -39.02
C GLN A 128 44.33 -13.63 -39.36
N ALA A 129 43.25 -13.87 -40.09
CA ALA A 129 43.11 -15.03 -40.95
C ALA A 129 41.80 -14.96 -41.75
N ARG A 130 41.97 -14.89 -43.07
CA ARG A 130 41.05 -15.34 -44.14
C ARG A 130 40.13 -14.27 -44.74
N ASP A 131 40.72 -13.59 -45.72
CA ASP A 131 40.09 -13.37 -47.03
C ASP A 131 39.49 -14.68 -47.58
N ASP A 132 38.24 -14.64 -48.07
CA ASP A 132 37.94 -14.58 -49.51
C ASP A 132 36.41 -14.46 -49.74
N PRO A 133 35.92 -13.64 -50.69
CA PRO A 133 34.50 -13.38 -50.91
C PRO A 133 33.97 -14.13 -52.13
N THR A 134 32.80 -14.77 -52.04
CA THR A 134 32.00 -15.04 -53.25
C THR A 134 30.50 -15.01 -53.02
N ALA A 135 29.86 -14.24 -53.90
CA ALA A 135 28.57 -14.45 -54.54
C ALA A 135 27.27 -14.29 -53.74
N ALA A 136 26.59 -13.21 -54.11
CA ALA A 136 25.15 -12.99 -54.01
C ALA A 136 24.31 -14.13 -54.58
N ASP A 137 23.14 -14.38 -53.98
CA ASP A 137 21.94 -14.60 -54.77
C ASP A 137 20.66 -14.18 -54.01
N GLN A 138 19.68 -13.82 -54.82
CA GLN A 138 18.41 -13.14 -54.56
C GLN A 138 17.39 -14.05 -53.86
N GLY A 139 16.40 -13.47 -53.17
CA GLY A 139 15.17 -14.22 -52.86
C GLY A 139 14.25 -13.67 -51.79
N THR A 140 13.37 -12.75 -52.21
CA THR A 140 11.92 -12.69 -51.89
C THR A 140 11.40 -12.67 -50.44
N LEU A 141 10.63 -11.61 -50.18
CA LEU A 141 9.59 -11.46 -49.16
C LEU A 141 8.62 -12.65 -49.13
N GLY A 142 8.43 -13.24 -47.94
CA GLY A 142 7.36 -14.16 -47.62
C GLY A 142 6.74 -13.82 -46.28
N LEU A 143 5.50 -13.31 -46.30
CA LEU A 143 4.61 -13.25 -45.15
C LEU A 143 4.19 -14.69 -44.80
N GLY A 144 4.56 -15.14 -43.61
CA GLY A 144 4.14 -16.43 -43.05
C GLY A 144 3.99 -16.31 -41.54
N SER A 145 2.75 -16.43 -41.09
CA SER A 145 2.36 -16.73 -39.72
C SER A 145 3.08 -18.00 -39.24
N ASP A 146 3.68 -17.95 -38.05
CA ASP A 146 3.69 -19.01 -37.03
C ASP A 146 4.66 -18.61 -35.91
N LEU A 147 4.12 -18.10 -34.79
CA LEU A 147 4.86 -17.96 -33.54
C LEU A 147 4.98 -19.36 -32.92
N GLU A 148 6.06 -20.07 -33.21
CA GLU A 148 6.40 -21.26 -32.45
C GLU A 148 6.70 -20.86 -30.98
N PRO A 149 6.10 -21.53 -29.98
CA PRO A 149 6.42 -21.29 -28.59
C PRO A 149 7.84 -21.77 -28.29
N LYS A 150 8.61 -20.94 -27.58
CA LYS A 150 9.95 -21.29 -27.09
C LYS A 150 9.90 -22.61 -26.30
N PRO A 151 10.90 -23.50 -26.42
CA PRO A 151 10.91 -24.77 -25.71
C PRO A 151 10.96 -24.55 -24.19
N VAL A 152 9.96 -25.06 -23.48
CA VAL A 152 9.99 -25.22 -22.02
C VAL A 152 10.95 -26.37 -21.71
N PRO A 153 11.92 -26.22 -20.79
CA PRO A 153 12.80 -27.31 -20.41
C PRO A 153 12.00 -28.48 -19.82
N ALA A 154 12.23 -29.68 -20.34
CA ALA A 154 11.58 -30.91 -19.89
C ALA A 154 11.96 -31.24 -18.43
N VAL A 155 10.95 -31.54 -17.62
CA VAL A 155 11.07 -31.94 -16.21
C VAL A 155 11.49 -33.41 -16.13
N THR A 156 12.60 -33.69 -15.46
CA THR A 156 12.96 -35.02 -14.96
C THR A 156 12.28 -35.27 -13.62
N ALA A 157 11.50 -36.35 -13.50
CA ALA A 157 10.84 -36.76 -12.28
C ALA A 157 11.67 -37.80 -11.50
N ALA A 158 11.94 -37.52 -10.21
CA ALA A 158 11.94 -38.43 -9.05
C ALA A 158 12.87 -37.90 -7.93
N GLY A 159 12.28 -37.49 -6.80
CA GLY A 159 12.90 -36.90 -5.61
C GLY A 159 12.00 -35.76 -5.10
N ASP A 160 11.75 -35.64 -3.79
CA ASP A 160 10.77 -34.71 -3.18
C ASP A 160 10.66 -33.39 -3.95
N THR A 161 9.64 -33.30 -4.82
CA THR A 161 9.54 -32.22 -5.78
C THR A 161 9.21 -30.95 -5.03
N VAL A 162 10.16 -30.00 -5.02
CA VAL A 162 9.93 -28.64 -4.54
C VAL A 162 8.64 -28.12 -5.17
N LYS A 163 7.73 -27.63 -4.33
CA LYS A 163 6.49 -27.01 -4.77
C LYS A 163 6.37 -25.64 -4.11
N LEU A 164 6.02 -24.65 -4.91
CA LEU A 164 5.71 -23.31 -4.45
C LEU A 164 4.20 -23.14 -4.38
N TYR A 165 3.75 -22.70 -3.22
CA TYR A 165 2.37 -22.35 -3.00
C TYR A 165 2.24 -20.83 -3.07
N PHE A 166 1.12 -20.35 -3.59
CA PHE A 166 0.77 -18.94 -3.50
C PHE A 166 -0.75 -18.79 -3.42
N GLY A 167 -1.20 -17.65 -2.90
CA GLY A 167 -2.62 -17.29 -2.85
C GLY A 167 -2.85 -15.92 -3.48
N ILE A 168 -4.11 -15.57 -3.69
CA ILE A 168 -4.51 -14.24 -4.19
C ILE A 168 -5.40 -13.56 -3.14
N HIS A 169 -5.12 -12.29 -2.87
CA HIS A 169 -5.92 -11.42 -2.01
C HIS A 169 -6.40 -10.18 -2.76
N LYS A 170 -7.71 -9.90 -2.74
CA LYS A 170 -8.29 -8.68 -3.33
C LYS A 170 -8.98 -7.81 -2.28
N HIS A 171 -8.48 -6.60 -2.10
CA HIS A 171 -8.99 -5.61 -1.15
C HIS A 171 -10.06 -4.72 -1.79
N MET A 172 -11.23 -4.59 -1.15
CA MET A 172 -12.35 -3.76 -1.59
C MET A 172 -12.68 -2.73 -0.51
N HIS A 173 -12.53 -1.44 -0.84
CA HIS A 173 -12.74 -0.38 0.13
C HIS A 173 -13.18 0.94 -0.50
N GLN A 174 -14.10 1.62 0.18
CA GLN A 174 -14.37 3.05 0.02
C GLN A 174 -14.63 3.66 1.40
N PRO A 175 -14.09 4.85 1.70
CA PRO A 175 -14.39 5.54 2.94
C PRO A 175 -15.78 6.17 2.90
N TYR A 176 -16.26 6.66 4.05
CA TYR A 176 -17.27 7.71 4.06
C TYR A 176 -16.64 9.03 3.63
N TYR A 177 -17.18 9.64 2.57
CA TYR A 177 -16.67 10.91 2.02
C TYR A 177 -17.06 12.13 2.85
N ASP A 178 -18.03 11.98 3.75
CA ASP A 178 -18.31 12.93 4.83
C ASP A 178 -18.52 12.12 6.11
N THR A 179 -17.67 12.37 7.09
CA THR A 179 -17.69 11.68 8.38
C THR A 179 -18.92 12.00 9.23
N THR A 180 -19.56 13.15 8.98
CA THR A 180 -20.72 13.66 9.73
C THR A 180 -22.04 13.51 8.99
N ASP A 181 -22.00 13.36 7.66
CA ASP A 181 -23.18 13.08 6.83
C ASP A 181 -23.06 11.72 6.13
N ARG A 182 -23.70 10.72 6.73
CA ARG A 182 -23.78 9.35 6.18
C ARG A 182 -24.56 9.27 4.88
N LEU A 183 -25.30 10.31 4.50
CA LEU A 183 -26.08 10.38 3.26
C LEU A 183 -25.35 11.14 2.15
N ALA A 184 -24.24 11.81 2.47
CA ALA A 184 -23.42 12.55 1.53
C ALA A 184 -23.14 11.72 0.28
N TRP A 185 -23.54 12.29 -0.85
CA TRP A 185 -23.48 11.65 -2.16
C TRP A 185 -23.66 12.68 -3.25
N ASP A 186 -22.77 12.67 -4.23
CA ASP A 186 -22.82 13.53 -5.41
C ASP A 186 -22.59 12.69 -6.69
N GLY A 187 -22.61 13.36 -7.84
CA GLY A 187 -22.39 12.70 -9.14
C GLY A 187 -20.99 12.09 -9.29
N GLU A 188 -20.00 12.56 -8.54
CA GLU A 188 -18.67 11.95 -8.51
C GLU A 188 -18.76 10.57 -7.87
N LYS A 189 -19.50 10.43 -6.75
CA LYS A 189 -19.64 9.12 -6.07
C LYS A 189 -20.45 8.15 -6.91
N ASP A 190 -21.47 8.63 -7.63
CA ASP A 190 -22.15 7.82 -8.64
C ASP A 190 -21.18 7.30 -9.72
N GLY A 191 -20.24 8.13 -10.18
CA GLY A 191 -19.20 7.74 -11.13
C GLY A 191 -18.20 6.72 -10.55
N ILE A 192 -17.68 6.96 -9.35
CA ILE A 192 -16.70 6.10 -8.66
C ILE A 192 -17.27 4.70 -8.45
N PHE A 193 -18.47 4.61 -7.88
CA PHE A 193 -19.12 3.32 -7.61
C PHE A 193 -19.61 2.70 -8.92
N GLY A 194 -20.24 3.49 -9.79
CA GLY A 194 -20.76 3.03 -11.07
C GLY A 194 -19.70 2.36 -11.96
N ALA A 195 -18.46 2.84 -11.95
CA ALA A 195 -17.35 2.24 -12.69
C ALA A 195 -16.90 0.87 -12.14
N ARG A 196 -17.17 0.59 -10.85
CA ARG A 196 -16.68 -0.60 -10.12
C ARG A 196 -17.71 -1.70 -9.95
N GLY A 197 -18.79 -1.67 -10.72
CA GLY A 197 -19.86 -2.62 -10.48
C GLY A 197 -19.42 -4.07 -10.60
N GLY A 198 -18.54 -4.42 -11.55
CA GLY A 198 -18.03 -5.80 -11.64
C GLY A 198 -17.20 -6.21 -10.42
N ASN A 199 -16.32 -5.32 -9.95
CA ASN A 199 -15.49 -5.51 -8.76
C ASN A 199 -16.33 -5.79 -7.51
N TYR A 200 -17.44 -5.07 -7.40
CA TYR A 200 -18.33 -5.15 -6.26
C TYR A 200 -19.45 -6.18 -6.41
N THR A 201 -19.53 -6.93 -7.51
CA THR A 201 -20.58 -7.93 -7.72
C THR A 201 -20.06 -9.32 -8.09
N ASP A 202 -19.45 -9.48 -9.26
CA ASP A 202 -19.37 -10.77 -9.95
C ASP A 202 -17.96 -11.16 -10.39
N PHE A 203 -16.99 -10.24 -10.36
CA PHE A 203 -15.60 -10.52 -10.71
C PHE A 203 -14.94 -11.57 -9.81
N ILE A 204 -15.04 -11.42 -8.48
CA ILE A 204 -14.50 -12.43 -7.55
C ILE A 204 -15.19 -13.80 -7.74
N PRO A 205 -16.54 -13.90 -7.75
CA PRO A 205 -17.21 -15.15 -8.06
C PRO A 205 -16.78 -15.79 -9.38
N ALA A 206 -16.60 -14.98 -10.43
CA ALA A 206 -16.20 -15.46 -11.74
C ALA A 206 -14.77 -16.03 -11.78
N ALA A 207 -13.83 -15.44 -11.04
CA ALA A 207 -12.48 -15.98 -10.91
C ALA A 207 -12.49 -17.32 -10.15
N VAL A 208 -13.25 -17.41 -9.06
CA VAL A 208 -13.37 -18.65 -8.28
C VAL A 208 -14.05 -19.77 -9.07
N GLN A 209 -15.07 -19.45 -9.87
CA GLN A 209 -15.69 -20.43 -10.76
C GLN A 209 -14.68 -21.03 -11.75
N ARG A 210 -13.77 -20.22 -12.30
CA ARG A 210 -12.69 -20.71 -13.18
C ARG A 210 -11.74 -21.66 -12.47
N TYR A 211 -11.43 -21.42 -11.20
CA TYR A 211 -10.63 -22.36 -10.41
C TYR A 211 -11.32 -23.71 -10.23
N ILE A 212 -12.65 -23.70 -10.01
CA ILE A 212 -13.47 -24.90 -9.89
C ILE A 212 -13.51 -25.66 -11.22
N ASP A 213 -13.84 -24.97 -12.31
CA ASP A 213 -13.94 -25.56 -13.65
C ASP A 213 -12.58 -26.07 -14.15
N GLY A 214 -11.50 -25.41 -13.73
CA GLY A 214 -10.11 -25.80 -13.95
C GLY A 214 -9.67 -27.05 -13.18
N GLY A 215 -10.49 -27.56 -12.26
CA GLY A 215 -10.17 -28.73 -11.45
C GLY A 215 -9.07 -28.46 -10.42
N LEU A 216 -8.89 -27.21 -9.97
CA LEU A 216 -7.88 -26.86 -8.96
C LEU A 216 -8.43 -27.12 -7.54
N PRO A 217 -7.94 -28.13 -6.80
CA PRO A 217 -8.59 -28.61 -5.58
C PRO A 217 -8.48 -27.65 -4.39
N HIS A 218 -7.37 -26.92 -4.29
CA HIS A 218 -7.07 -26.03 -3.16
C HIS A 218 -7.20 -24.54 -3.51
N ALA A 219 -7.45 -24.23 -4.78
CA ALA A 219 -7.50 -22.86 -5.26
C ALA A 219 -8.74 -22.12 -4.76
N GLY A 220 -8.52 -20.88 -4.36
CA GLY A 220 -9.54 -19.93 -3.98
C GLY A 220 -8.97 -18.51 -4.01
N LEU A 221 -9.78 -17.57 -3.55
CA LEU A 221 -9.43 -16.16 -3.49
C LEU A 221 -9.85 -15.62 -2.12
N SER A 222 -8.92 -14.98 -1.43
CA SER A 222 -9.25 -14.22 -0.22
C SER A 222 -9.60 -12.78 -0.60
N THR A 223 -10.55 -12.17 0.10
CA THR A 223 -10.98 -10.80 -0.18
C THR A 223 -11.37 -10.08 1.10
N SER A 224 -11.03 -8.81 1.22
CA SER A 224 -11.41 -7.96 2.36
C SER A 224 -12.40 -6.90 1.90
N TRP A 225 -13.43 -6.63 2.71
CA TRP A 225 -14.52 -5.69 2.40
C TRP A 225 -14.77 -4.78 3.58
N SER A 226 -14.43 -3.50 3.47
CA SER A 226 -14.73 -2.55 4.56
C SER A 226 -16.22 -2.47 4.85
N GLY A 227 -16.58 -2.33 6.12
CA GLY A 227 -17.96 -2.09 6.52
C GLY A 227 -18.52 -0.81 5.93
N SER A 228 -17.70 0.24 5.79
CA SER A 228 -18.07 1.47 5.10
C SER A 228 -18.42 1.27 3.62
N LEU A 229 -17.76 0.34 2.92
CA LEU A 229 -18.15 -0.01 1.55
C LEU A 229 -19.49 -0.75 1.53
N ILE A 230 -19.66 -1.75 2.41
CA ILE A 230 -20.89 -2.55 2.51
C ILE A 230 -22.10 -1.64 2.77
N GLU A 231 -22.04 -0.78 3.79
CA GLU A 231 -23.13 0.15 4.12
C GLU A 231 -23.50 1.06 2.93
N GLN A 232 -22.50 1.48 2.15
CA GLN A 232 -22.74 2.34 0.99
C GLN A 232 -23.31 1.57 -0.21
N LEU A 233 -22.90 0.32 -0.43
CA LEU A 233 -23.47 -0.54 -1.48
C LEU A 233 -24.92 -0.91 -1.18
N ASP A 234 -25.25 -1.21 0.08
CA ASP A 234 -26.63 -1.46 0.51
C ASP A 234 -27.52 -0.23 0.26
N ARG A 235 -27.04 0.95 0.63
CA ARG A 235 -27.71 2.23 0.33
C ARG A 235 -27.84 2.46 -1.18
N CYS A 236 -26.84 2.11 -1.99
CA CYS A 236 -26.93 2.22 -3.45
C CYS A 236 -28.01 1.30 -4.01
N ALA A 237 -28.13 0.07 -3.47
CA ALA A 237 -29.17 -0.88 -3.85
C ALA A 237 -30.58 -0.37 -3.47
N GLU A 238 -30.74 0.15 -2.26
CA GLU A 238 -32.02 0.67 -1.74
C GLU A 238 -32.51 1.91 -2.50
N LEU A 239 -31.61 2.84 -2.81
CA LEU A 239 -31.95 4.13 -3.42
C LEU A 239 -31.87 4.12 -4.96
N GLY A 240 -31.47 3.00 -5.57
CA GLY A 240 -31.29 2.90 -7.03
C GLY A 240 -30.17 3.78 -7.58
N ARG A 241 -29.13 4.06 -6.78
CA ARG A 241 -27.95 4.84 -7.21
C ARG A 241 -27.14 4.08 -8.25
N CYS A 242 -26.24 4.78 -8.94
CA CYS A 242 -25.44 4.22 -10.04
C CYS A 242 -26.32 3.52 -11.09
N SER A 243 -27.45 4.15 -11.46
CA SER A 243 -28.43 3.59 -12.41
C SER A 243 -28.99 2.22 -12.01
N GLY A 244 -29.11 1.94 -10.71
CA GLY A 244 -29.61 0.66 -10.19
C GLY A 244 -28.61 -0.49 -10.28
N ARG A 245 -27.34 -0.23 -10.60
CA ARG A 245 -26.30 -1.25 -10.83
C ARG A 245 -26.08 -2.19 -9.63
N PHE A 246 -26.39 -1.73 -8.42
CA PHE A 246 -26.16 -2.48 -7.18
C PHE A 246 -27.41 -3.18 -6.63
N ALA A 247 -28.49 -3.26 -7.40
CA ALA A 247 -29.66 -4.06 -7.00
C ALA A 247 -29.25 -5.53 -6.80
N GLY A 248 -29.28 -6.01 -5.54
CA GLY A 248 -28.86 -7.36 -5.18
C GLY A 248 -27.35 -7.63 -5.36
N TRP A 249 -26.51 -6.60 -5.21
CA TRP A 249 -25.06 -6.64 -5.48
C TRP A 249 -24.32 -7.83 -4.85
N ASN A 250 -24.73 -8.26 -3.66
CA ASN A 250 -24.07 -9.31 -2.88
C ASN A 250 -24.48 -10.74 -3.28
N ARG A 251 -25.45 -10.94 -4.17
CA ARG A 251 -26.04 -12.26 -4.44
C ARG A 251 -25.03 -13.29 -4.94
N ALA A 252 -24.26 -12.95 -5.98
CA ALA A 252 -23.28 -13.87 -6.56
C ALA A 252 -22.15 -14.20 -5.57
N LEU A 253 -21.71 -13.22 -4.78
CA LEU A 253 -20.76 -13.39 -3.69
C LEU A 253 -21.30 -14.35 -2.62
N ARG A 254 -22.55 -14.16 -2.17
CA ARG A 254 -23.22 -15.05 -1.21
C ARG A 254 -23.31 -16.49 -1.70
N GLU A 255 -23.72 -16.67 -2.95
CA GLU A 255 -23.84 -18.00 -3.56
C GLU A 255 -22.46 -18.69 -3.64
N MET A 256 -21.43 -17.97 -4.13
CA MET A 256 -20.08 -18.53 -4.26
C MET A 256 -19.35 -18.70 -2.92
N ALA A 257 -19.71 -17.94 -1.87
CA ALA A 257 -19.18 -18.13 -0.51
C ALA A 257 -19.48 -19.52 0.07
N GLY A 258 -20.47 -20.23 -0.47
CA GLY A 258 -20.77 -21.63 -0.15
C GLY A 258 -19.79 -22.65 -0.74
N ALA A 259 -18.98 -22.27 -1.74
CA ALA A 259 -18.03 -23.18 -2.38
C ALA A 259 -16.87 -23.56 -1.43
N ARG A 260 -16.39 -24.79 -1.57
CA ARG A 260 -15.35 -25.37 -0.70
C ARG A 260 -14.18 -25.94 -1.50
N THR A 261 -12.98 -25.86 -0.92
CA THR A 261 -11.79 -26.57 -1.38
C THR A 261 -11.92 -28.06 -1.11
N ALA A 262 -10.98 -28.86 -1.62
CA ALA A 262 -10.91 -30.29 -1.33
C ALA A 262 -10.69 -30.60 0.16
N LEU A 263 -10.18 -29.64 0.95
CA LEU A 263 -10.03 -29.77 2.41
C LEU A 263 -11.23 -29.26 3.20
N GLY A 264 -12.26 -28.76 2.52
CA GLY A 264 -13.47 -28.25 3.17
C GLY A 264 -13.38 -26.81 3.65
N ASN A 265 -12.34 -26.05 3.31
CA ASN A 265 -12.24 -24.61 3.59
C ASN A 265 -12.96 -23.78 2.51
N PRO A 266 -13.31 -22.51 2.79
CA PRO A 266 -13.95 -21.64 1.80
C PRO A 266 -13.06 -21.39 0.57
N ARG A 267 -13.66 -21.37 -0.64
CA ARG A 267 -12.95 -20.87 -1.84
C ARG A 267 -12.98 -19.36 -1.97
N ILE A 268 -13.97 -18.70 -1.36
CA ILE A 268 -13.94 -17.25 -1.09
C ILE A 268 -13.80 -17.09 0.42
N ALA A 269 -12.64 -16.59 0.85
CA ALA A 269 -12.41 -16.27 2.26
C ALA A 269 -12.54 -14.75 2.44
N PHE A 270 -13.59 -14.31 3.14
CA PHE A 270 -13.74 -12.90 3.53
C PHE A 270 -12.76 -12.60 4.68
N ALA A 271 -11.58 -12.08 4.37
CA ALA A 271 -10.56 -11.77 5.37
C ALA A 271 -11.09 -10.80 6.44
N GLY A 272 -10.66 -10.99 7.69
CA GLY A 272 -10.89 -10.01 8.74
C GLY A 272 -10.33 -8.63 8.36
N LEU A 273 -11.00 -7.57 8.80
CA LEU A 273 -10.66 -6.18 8.51
C LEU A 273 -11.18 -5.29 9.65
N GLY A 274 -10.71 -4.05 9.74
CA GLY A 274 -11.36 -3.02 10.56
C GLY A 274 -12.50 -2.35 9.80
N PHE A 275 -13.66 -2.20 10.43
CA PHE A 275 -14.90 -1.76 9.77
C PHE A 275 -14.74 -0.50 8.90
N TYR A 276 -14.13 0.56 9.43
CA TYR A 276 -13.90 1.81 8.71
C TYR A 276 -12.53 1.93 8.06
N HIS A 277 -11.81 0.82 7.90
CA HIS A 277 -10.45 0.81 7.35
C HIS A 277 -9.45 1.69 8.16
N PRO A 278 -9.33 1.49 9.48
CA PRO A 278 -8.46 2.31 10.31
C PRO A 278 -6.98 1.98 10.13
N LEU A 279 -6.09 2.95 10.36
CA LEU A 279 -4.65 2.66 10.48
C LEU A 279 -4.37 2.00 11.84
N MET A 280 -4.66 0.71 11.93
CA MET A 280 -4.72 -0.05 13.18
C MET A 280 -3.49 0.08 14.09
N PRO A 281 -2.23 0.14 13.59
CA PRO A 281 -1.07 0.35 14.45
C PRO A 281 -1.11 1.62 15.30
N LEU A 282 -1.90 2.63 14.88
CA LEU A 282 -1.92 3.98 15.43
C LEU A 282 -3.16 4.31 16.28
N ILE A 283 -4.03 3.33 16.55
CA ILE A 283 -5.25 3.52 17.35
C ILE A 283 -5.26 2.63 18.61
N PRO A 284 -6.07 2.97 19.64
CA PRO A 284 -6.16 2.20 20.87
C PRO A 284 -6.57 0.73 20.66
N PRO A 285 -6.02 -0.21 21.45
CA PRO A 285 -6.37 -1.64 21.36
C PRO A 285 -7.87 -1.92 21.40
N ARG A 286 -8.63 -1.23 22.26
CA ARG A 286 -10.09 -1.42 22.39
C ARG A 286 -10.84 -1.04 21.11
N ASP A 287 -10.35 -0.06 20.36
CA ASP A 287 -10.94 0.39 19.10
C ASP A 287 -10.64 -0.61 17.98
N ILE A 288 -9.41 -1.16 17.93
CA ILE A 288 -9.07 -2.29 17.02
C ILE A 288 -10.04 -3.46 17.22
N VAL A 289 -10.27 -3.88 18.47
CA VAL A 289 -11.20 -4.99 18.77
C VAL A 289 -12.60 -4.67 18.27
N ARG A 290 -13.12 -3.48 18.59
CA ARG A 290 -14.47 -3.07 18.20
C ARG A 290 -14.64 -2.96 16.68
N GLN A 291 -13.65 -2.40 15.97
CA GLN A 291 -13.63 -2.31 14.51
C GLN A 291 -13.73 -3.71 13.87
N ILE A 292 -13.01 -4.70 14.40
CA ILE A 292 -13.04 -6.08 13.89
C ILE A 292 -14.37 -6.75 14.22
N GLU A 293 -14.91 -6.55 15.43
CA GLU A 293 -16.22 -7.10 15.81
C GLU A 293 -17.36 -6.56 14.94
N TRP A 294 -17.36 -5.25 14.67
CA TRP A 294 -18.34 -4.63 13.77
C TRP A 294 -18.21 -5.20 12.36
N HIS A 295 -16.98 -5.34 11.86
CA HIS A 295 -16.72 -5.91 10.54
C HIS A 295 -17.21 -7.36 10.44
N ARG A 296 -16.92 -8.20 11.44
CA ARG A 296 -17.38 -9.60 11.48
C ARG A 296 -18.90 -9.70 11.41
N ARG A 297 -19.61 -8.82 12.13
CA ARG A 297 -21.08 -8.75 12.03
C ARG A 297 -21.53 -8.38 10.62
N ALA A 298 -20.95 -7.35 10.02
CA ALA A 298 -21.30 -6.94 8.65
C ALA A 298 -21.07 -8.07 7.64
N ILE A 299 -19.93 -8.79 7.71
CA ILE A 299 -19.68 -9.92 6.82
C ILE A 299 -20.73 -11.02 6.99
N ARG A 300 -21.08 -11.39 8.23
CA ARG A 300 -22.12 -12.40 8.49
C ARG A 300 -23.47 -11.97 7.93
N ASP A 301 -23.88 -10.74 8.19
CA ASP A 301 -25.20 -10.26 7.79
C ASP A 301 -25.29 -10.12 6.25
N THR A 302 -24.26 -9.57 5.63
CA THR A 302 -24.19 -9.31 4.18
C THR A 302 -23.91 -10.57 3.36
N PHE A 303 -23.09 -11.51 3.84
CA PHE A 303 -22.66 -12.67 3.05
C PHE A 303 -23.16 -14.04 3.56
N GLY A 304 -23.72 -14.10 4.77
CA GLY A 304 -24.22 -15.36 5.36
C GLY A 304 -23.12 -16.34 5.78
N VAL A 305 -21.88 -15.87 5.91
CA VAL A 305 -20.70 -16.64 6.34
C VAL A 305 -19.90 -15.84 7.36
N GLU A 306 -19.11 -16.51 8.19
CA GLU A 306 -18.19 -15.81 9.11
C GLU A 306 -16.98 -15.24 8.36
N ALA A 307 -16.48 -14.10 8.81
CA ALA A 307 -15.20 -13.58 8.33
C ALA A 307 -14.05 -14.51 8.79
N SER A 308 -13.07 -14.72 7.92
CA SER A 308 -11.90 -15.55 8.15
C SER A 308 -11.12 -15.12 9.41
N GLY A 309 -10.47 -16.09 10.05
CA GLY A 309 -9.48 -15.84 11.10
C GLY A 309 -8.22 -15.15 10.59
N VAL A 310 -8.00 -15.13 9.27
CA VAL A 310 -6.93 -14.38 8.61
C VAL A 310 -7.38 -12.92 8.42
N LEU A 311 -6.63 -11.98 8.97
CA LEU A 311 -6.89 -10.54 8.86
C LEU A 311 -6.00 -9.90 7.80
N PHE A 312 -6.62 -9.11 6.91
CA PHE A 312 -5.94 -8.09 6.12
C PHE A 312 -5.95 -6.80 6.95
N PRO A 313 -4.81 -6.34 7.51
CA PRO A 313 -4.79 -5.03 8.14
C PRO A 313 -4.93 -3.97 7.03
N PRO A 314 -5.76 -2.93 7.22
CA PRO A 314 -5.83 -1.80 6.29
C PRO A 314 -4.44 -1.34 5.86
N GLU A 315 -4.22 -1.17 4.55
CA GLU A 315 -2.93 -0.80 3.95
C GLU A 315 -1.80 -1.82 4.14
N THR A 316 -2.14 -3.05 4.53
CA THR A 316 -1.18 -4.03 5.04
C THR A 316 -0.32 -3.46 6.19
N ALA A 317 -0.84 -2.44 6.90
CA ALA A 317 -0.13 -1.73 7.96
C ALA A 317 -0.07 -2.61 9.22
N PHE A 318 1.09 -3.21 9.45
CA PHE A 318 1.30 -4.13 10.56
C PHE A 318 2.38 -3.62 11.51
N HIS A 319 2.09 -3.72 12.80
CA HIS A 319 3.06 -3.60 13.86
C HIS A 319 2.75 -4.64 14.93
N VAL A 320 3.78 -5.33 15.43
CA VAL A 320 3.61 -6.41 16.41
C VAL A 320 2.85 -5.99 17.69
N ARG A 321 2.82 -4.70 18.04
CA ARG A 321 2.05 -4.16 19.17
C ARG A 321 0.54 -4.40 19.06
N MET A 322 0.02 -4.64 17.86
CA MET A 322 -1.39 -4.94 17.62
C MET A 322 -1.77 -6.36 18.03
N ILE A 323 -0.80 -7.29 18.14
CA ILE A 323 -1.05 -8.72 18.36
C ILE A 323 -2.02 -8.99 19.53
N PRO A 324 -1.89 -8.37 20.72
CA PRO A 324 -2.82 -8.60 21.82
C PRO A 324 -4.28 -8.31 21.44
N ALA A 325 -4.53 -7.15 20.79
CA ALA A 325 -5.86 -6.74 20.35
C ALA A 325 -6.40 -7.67 19.25
N LEU A 326 -5.56 -8.05 18.28
CA LEU A 326 -5.94 -8.99 17.22
C LEU A 326 -6.38 -10.34 17.80
N ARG A 327 -5.63 -10.90 18.75
CA ARG A 327 -6.00 -12.15 19.42
C ARG A 327 -7.29 -12.03 20.20
N GLN A 328 -7.47 -10.92 20.94
CA GLN A 328 -8.72 -10.65 21.66
C GLN A 328 -9.92 -10.62 20.70
N ALA A 329 -9.76 -10.08 19.50
CA ALA A 329 -10.80 -10.03 18.47
C ALA A 329 -10.99 -11.36 17.70
N GLY A 330 -10.29 -12.44 18.06
CA GLY A 330 -10.39 -13.75 17.42
C GLY A 330 -9.65 -13.87 16.09
N VAL A 331 -8.65 -13.04 15.83
CA VAL A 331 -7.75 -13.18 14.68
C VAL A 331 -6.72 -14.26 14.97
N SER A 332 -6.50 -15.17 14.02
CA SER A 332 -5.55 -16.28 14.11
C SER A 332 -4.30 -16.08 13.25
N ALA A 333 -4.40 -15.28 12.18
CA ALA A 333 -3.27 -14.89 11.36
C ALA A 333 -3.46 -13.47 10.79
N VAL A 334 -2.35 -12.81 10.46
CA VAL A 334 -2.35 -11.47 9.85
C VAL A 334 -1.51 -11.44 8.58
N ILE A 335 -2.02 -10.78 7.54
CA ILE A 335 -1.28 -10.56 6.30
C ILE A 335 -0.33 -9.37 6.48
N TYR A 336 0.92 -9.48 6.03
CA TYR A 336 1.91 -8.40 6.10
C TYR A 336 2.72 -8.29 4.78
N ASP A 337 3.30 -7.12 4.48
CA ASP A 337 4.17 -6.94 3.31
C ASP A 337 5.53 -7.61 3.57
N SER A 338 5.90 -8.56 2.70
CA SER A 338 7.05 -9.44 2.88
C SER A 338 8.37 -8.72 3.14
N ILE A 339 8.56 -7.49 2.65
CA ILE A 339 9.84 -6.78 2.80
C ILE A 339 10.21 -6.56 4.27
N HIS A 340 9.21 -6.39 5.13
CA HIS A 340 9.39 -6.09 6.55
C HIS A 340 10.02 -7.25 7.31
N ARG A 341 9.79 -8.48 6.83
CA ARG A 341 10.46 -9.69 7.35
C ARG A 341 11.89 -9.80 6.84
N PHE A 342 12.17 -9.37 5.60
CA PHE A 342 13.51 -9.36 5.01
C PHE A 342 14.41 -8.35 5.71
N ARG A 343 13.90 -7.13 5.94
CA ARG A 343 14.60 -6.02 6.57
C ARG A 343 14.94 -6.28 8.03
N ALA A 344 14.17 -7.12 8.69
CA ALA A 344 14.45 -7.58 10.05
C ALA A 344 15.60 -8.62 10.15
N CYS A 345 16.20 -9.07 9.03
CA CYS A 345 17.39 -9.93 9.04
C CYS A 345 18.68 -9.11 9.27
N ARG A 346 19.61 -9.66 10.06
CA ARG A 346 20.91 -9.02 10.40
C ARG A 346 21.79 -8.66 9.22
N ASP A 347 21.63 -9.35 8.10
CA ASP A 347 22.44 -9.20 6.89
C ASP A 347 21.63 -8.69 5.70
N TYR A 348 20.45 -8.08 5.96
CA TYR A 348 19.60 -7.55 4.91
C TYR A 348 20.41 -6.68 3.93
N PRO A 349 20.45 -7.03 2.62
CA PRO A 349 21.26 -6.33 1.63
C PRO A 349 20.53 -5.07 1.16
N TYR A 350 20.51 -4.04 2.01
CA TYR A 350 19.85 -2.77 1.72
C TYR A 350 20.28 -2.21 0.36
N ALA A 351 19.31 -1.97 -0.52
CA ALA A 351 19.56 -1.61 -1.92
C ALA A 351 19.75 -0.10 -2.15
N GLY A 352 19.84 0.69 -1.07
CA GLY A 352 19.96 2.15 -1.15
C GLY A 352 18.65 2.81 -1.56
N ILE A 353 18.75 4.00 -2.14
CA ILE A 353 17.59 4.85 -2.48
C ILE A 353 16.57 4.17 -3.43
N GLY A 354 17.01 3.18 -4.23
CA GLY A 354 16.14 2.44 -5.15
C GLY A 354 15.07 1.60 -4.46
N GLU A 355 15.27 1.25 -3.18
CA GLU A 355 14.28 0.58 -2.34
C GLU A 355 13.12 1.51 -1.94
N GLY A 356 13.37 2.82 -1.95
CA GLY A 356 12.43 3.86 -1.55
C GLY A 356 12.11 3.87 -0.05
N MET A 357 12.90 3.18 0.77
CA MET A 357 12.81 3.20 2.23
C MET A 357 14.18 3.57 2.82
N LEU A 358 14.21 4.12 4.03
CA LEU A 358 15.46 4.29 4.78
C LEU A 358 16.06 2.90 5.11
N PRO A 359 17.39 2.79 5.30
CA PRO A 359 17.96 1.56 5.84
C PRO A 359 17.27 1.20 7.17
N PRO A 360 17.04 -0.09 7.45
CA PRO A 360 16.38 -0.51 8.67
C PRO A 360 17.12 0.00 9.90
N ASN A 361 16.38 0.29 10.96
CA ASN A 361 17.00 0.59 12.25
C ASN A 361 17.67 -0.70 12.77
N PRO A 362 18.92 -0.67 13.27
CA PRO A 362 19.58 -1.87 13.78
C PRO A 362 18.80 -2.63 14.87
N ALA A 363 17.94 -1.96 15.64
CA ALA A 363 17.10 -2.61 16.65
C ALA A 363 16.00 -3.50 16.06
N ASP A 364 15.67 -3.34 14.77
CA ASP A 364 14.75 -4.22 14.03
C ASP A 364 15.48 -5.42 13.38
N GLN A 365 16.80 -5.34 13.19
CA GLN A 365 17.60 -6.39 12.55
C GLN A 365 17.97 -7.52 13.52
N VAL A 366 16.98 -8.17 14.11
CA VAL A 366 17.19 -9.18 15.17
C VAL A 366 17.19 -10.62 14.65
N ASN A 367 16.61 -10.86 13.48
CA ASN A 367 16.46 -12.21 12.92
C ASN A 367 17.77 -12.76 12.35
N PRO A 368 17.92 -14.10 12.26
CA PRO A 368 19.10 -14.73 11.68
C PRO A 368 19.42 -14.25 10.26
N PRO A 369 20.70 -14.27 9.84
CA PRO A 369 21.10 -13.93 8.49
C PRO A 369 20.62 -14.96 7.45
N MET A 370 20.52 -14.53 6.19
CA MET A 370 20.06 -15.34 5.06
C MET A 370 21.09 -15.35 3.92
N ASP A 371 21.24 -16.46 3.22
CA ASP A 371 22.18 -16.61 2.08
C ASP A 371 21.47 -16.82 0.73
N ASP A 372 20.14 -16.77 0.72
CA ASP A 372 19.31 -17.06 -0.44
C ASP A 372 18.75 -15.80 -1.12
N TRP A 373 19.32 -14.61 -0.84
CA TRP A 373 18.93 -13.35 -1.48
C TRP A 373 18.83 -13.45 -3.01
N LEU A 374 17.76 -12.90 -3.58
CA LEU A 374 17.40 -12.95 -4.99
C LEU A 374 16.95 -11.57 -5.47
N GLN A 375 17.69 -11.00 -6.42
CA GLN A 375 17.18 -9.87 -7.20
C GLN A 375 16.27 -10.40 -8.29
N LEU A 376 14.99 -10.02 -8.27
CA LEU A 376 14.04 -10.39 -9.32
C LEU A 376 14.33 -9.64 -10.62
N HIS A 377 14.04 -10.29 -11.75
CA HIS A 377 14.10 -9.74 -13.10
C HIS A 377 12.74 -9.86 -13.80
N ASN A 378 12.57 -9.15 -14.92
CA ASN A 378 11.33 -9.01 -15.72
C ASN A 378 10.20 -8.21 -15.06
N ILE A 379 10.32 -7.90 -13.78
CA ILE A 379 9.45 -7.00 -13.04
C ILE A 379 10.27 -5.93 -12.35
N TRP A 380 9.63 -4.86 -11.89
CA TRP A 380 10.30 -3.88 -11.04
C TRP A 380 10.43 -4.43 -9.62
N ALA A 381 11.67 -4.53 -9.13
CA ALA A 381 11.99 -4.90 -7.75
C ALA A 381 13.10 -3.99 -7.24
N GLY A 382 12.76 -3.09 -6.31
CA GLY A 382 13.67 -2.09 -5.75
C GLY A 382 14.76 -2.67 -4.84
N SER A 383 14.56 -3.87 -4.29
CA SER A 383 15.54 -4.59 -3.46
C SER A 383 15.44 -6.12 -3.66
N PRO A 384 16.49 -6.87 -3.23
CA PRO A 384 16.45 -8.34 -3.24
C PRO A 384 15.43 -8.90 -2.24
N ILE A 385 14.86 -10.06 -2.58
CA ILE A 385 13.98 -10.85 -1.70
C ILE A 385 14.70 -12.11 -1.16
N SER A 386 14.17 -12.73 -0.11
CA SER A 386 14.63 -14.05 0.37
C SER A 386 13.52 -15.09 0.18
N PRO A 387 13.61 -15.96 -0.85
CA PRO A 387 12.59 -16.96 -1.15
C PRO A 387 12.25 -17.95 -0.03
N SER A 388 13.22 -18.36 0.80
CA SER A 388 12.98 -19.28 1.91
C SER A 388 12.25 -18.64 3.10
N LEU A 389 12.20 -17.31 3.17
CA LEU A 389 11.39 -16.56 4.13
C LEU A 389 9.95 -16.33 3.64
N LEU A 390 9.61 -16.68 2.40
CA LEU A 390 8.24 -16.62 1.90
C LEU A 390 7.45 -17.81 2.45
N ARG A 391 7.08 -17.77 3.73
CA ARG A 391 6.19 -18.74 4.39
C ARG A 391 5.53 -18.10 5.61
N PRO A 392 4.36 -18.58 6.05
CA PRO A 392 3.80 -18.18 7.33
C PRO A 392 4.73 -18.54 8.50
N GLU A 393 4.89 -17.62 9.45
CA GLU A 393 5.71 -17.80 10.65
C GLU A 393 4.96 -17.23 11.88
N TYR A 394 5.30 -17.67 13.09
CA TYR A 394 4.83 -16.97 14.30
C TYR A 394 5.64 -15.70 14.51
N VAL A 395 4.96 -14.60 14.83
CA VAL A 395 5.56 -13.31 15.17
C VAL A 395 5.24 -12.93 16.61
N GLY A 396 6.16 -12.23 17.27
CA GLY A 396 6.08 -11.96 18.72
C GLY A 396 6.10 -10.47 19.08
N TYR A 397 5.35 -10.13 20.12
CA TYR A 397 5.39 -8.85 20.82
C TYR A 397 5.51 -9.07 22.32
N GLU A 398 6.57 -8.54 22.91
CA GLU A 398 6.69 -8.41 24.36
C GLU A 398 6.10 -7.06 24.78
N ASP A 399 5.13 -7.07 25.69
CA ASP A 399 4.55 -5.83 26.21
C ASP A 399 5.42 -5.22 27.34
N PRO A 400 5.13 -3.99 27.80
CA PRO A 400 5.91 -3.37 28.87
C PRO A 400 5.97 -4.17 30.18
N SER A 401 5.00 -5.06 30.44
CA SER A 401 4.99 -5.95 31.61
C SER A 401 5.91 -7.17 31.46
N GLY A 402 6.42 -7.42 30.25
CA GLY A 402 7.23 -8.58 29.90
C GLY A 402 6.40 -9.77 29.40
N ALA A 403 5.09 -9.61 29.19
CA ALA A 403 4.27 -10.69 28.66
C ALA A 403 4.45 -10.81 27.14
N MET A 404 4.70 -12.04 26.68
CA MET A 404 4.88 -12.35 25.26
C MET A 404 3.55 -12.71 24.60
N HIS A 405 3.24 -12.03 23.52
CA HIS A 405 2.06 -12.25 22.68
C HIS A 405 2.51 -12.67 21.29
N SER A 406 1.86 -13.68 20.70
CA SER A 406 2.22 -14.14 19.35
C SER A 406 1.02 -14.44 18.47
N LEU A 407 1.19 -14.29 17.17
CA LEU A 407 0.20 -14.57 16.12
C LEU A 407 0.93 -15.13 14.89
N ILE A 408 0.23 -15.83 14.01
CA ILE A 408 0.79 -16.21 12.70
C ILE A 408 0.79 -14.97 11.79
N ALA A 409 1.90 -14.72 11.11
CA ALA A 409 2.00 -13.71 10.04
C ALA A 409 2.15 -14.41 8.69
N ILE A 410 1.39 -13.97 7.68
CA ILE A 410 1.39 -14.52 6.32
C ILE A 410 2.03 -13.48 5.38
N PRO A 411 3.13 -13.81 4.70
CA PRO A 411 3.77 -12.87 3.79
C PRO A 411 2.91 -12.64 2.57
N ALA A 412 2.68 -11.37 2.27
CA ALA A 412 2.17 -10.91 1.00
C ALA A 412 3.35 -10.34 0.22
N GLU A 413 3.71 -11.00 -0.89
CA GLU A 413 4.94 -10.66 -1.58
C GLU A 413 4.79 -9.32 -2.30
N ARG A 414 5.71 -8.40 -1.99
CA ARG A 414 5.68 -7.00 -2.44
C ARG A 414 5.71 -6.85 -3.96
N TYR A 415 6.75 -7.35 -4.62
CA TYR A 415 7.06 -6.99 -6.01
C TYR A 415 6.26 -7.81 -7.02
N ILE A 416 6.19 -9.12 -6.82
CA ILE A 416 5.36 -10.08 -7.52
C ILE A 416 3.88 -9.72 -7.33
N GLY A 417 3.45 -9.39 -6.10
CA GLY A 417 2.08 -8.92 -5.82
C GLY A 417 1.75 -7.62 -6.55
N ASN A 418 2.64 -6.63 -6.51
CA ASN A 418 2.45 -5.36 -7.23
C ASN A 418 2.39 -5.53 -8.74
N GLU A 419 3.19 -6.42 -9.33
CA GLU A 419 3.13 -6.67 -10.77
C GLU A 419 1.87 -7.48 -11.14
N ASP A 420 1.45 -8.44 -10.32
CA ASP A 420 0.15 -9.09 -10.47
C ASP A 420 -1.00 -8.06 -10.46
N ALA A 421 -0.95 -7.08 -9.56
CA ALA A 421 -1.93 -6.01 -9.47
C ALA A 421 -2.06 -5.18 -10.76
N ARG A 422 -1.05 -5.15 -11.64
CA ARG A 422 -1.12 -4.38 -12.90
C ARG A 422 -1.94 -5.05 -13.99
N GLY A 423 -2.15 -6.37 -13.91
CA GLY A 423 -2.85 -7.07 -14.99
C GLY A 423 -2.77 -8.60 -14.93
N GLY A 424 -2.54 -9.19 -13.77
CA GLY A 424 -2.51 -10.63 -13.57
C GLY A 424 -1.50 -11.32 -14.48
N PHE A 425 -1.93 -12.43 -15.09
CA PHE A 425 -1.12 -13.20 -16.02
C PHE A 425 -0.56 -12.38 -17.20
N GLY A 426 -1.29 -11.35 -17.63
CA GLY A 426 -0.86 -10.44 -18.70
C GLY A 426 0.27 -9.48 -18.31
N ALA A 427 0.54 -9.28 -17.01
CA ALA A 427 1.59 -8.40 -16.50
C ALA A 427 2.73 -9.19 -15.84
N LEU A 428 2.41 -10.01 -14.84
CA LEU A 428 3.41 -10.65 -13.97
C LEU A 428 4.32 -11.64 -14.69
N GLN A 429 3.90 -12.25 -15.80
CA GLN A 429 4.64 -13.35 -16.43
C GLN A 429 4.94 -14.48 -15.43
N TYR A 430 3.87 -15.00 -14.81
CA TYR A 430 3.90 -15.99 -13.72
C TYR A 430 4.98 -17.08 -13.86
N PRO A 431 5.09 -17.81 -15.00
CA PRO A 431 6.06 -18.90 -15.13
C PRO A 431 7.52 -18.44 -14.99
N ASP A 432 7.84 -17.25 -15.50
CA ASP A 432 9.20 -16.72 -15.50
C ASP A 432 9.58 -16.16 -14.14
N VAL A 433 8.68 -15.40 -13.50
CA VAL A 433 8.94 -14.77 -12.20
C VAL A 433 8.94 -15.80 -11.08
N LEU A 434 7.88 -16.61 -10.96
CA LEU A 434 7.83 -17.65 -9.92
C LEU A 434 8.88 -18.74 -10.20
N GLY A 435 9.26 -18.96 -11.46
CA GLY A 435 10.39 -19.81 -11.83
C GLY A 435 11.76 -19.31 -11.34
N GLN A 436 11.94 -18.01 -11.10
CA GLN A 436 13.14 -17.47 -10.43
C GLN A 436 13.15 -17.86 -8.94
N VAL A 437 12.02 -17.67 -8.25
CA VAL A 437 11.84 -18.05 -6.84
C VAL A 437 12.09 -19.54 -6.65
N TYR A 438 11.49 -20.38 -7.51
CA TYR A 438 11.66 -21.84 -7.50
C TYR A 438 13.14 -22.23 -7.58
N ARG A 439 13.84 -21.72 -8.61
CA ARG A 439 15.26 -22.05 -8.84
C ARG A 439 16.10 -21.64 -7.65
N ARG A 440 15.86 -20.46 -7.07
CA ARG A 440 16.64 -20.00 -5.93
C ARG A 440 16.49 -20.89 -4.70
N ILE A 441 15.29 -21.41 -4.43
CA ILE A 441 15.06 -22.34 -3.31
C ILE A 441 15.79 -23.67 -3.55
N VAL A 442 15.74 -24.18 -4.79
CA VAL A 442 16.47 -25.39 -5.17
C VAL A 442 17.99 -25.18 -5.03
N ASP A 443 18.51 -24.10 -5.61
CA ASP A 443 19.95 -23.81 -5.64
C ASP A 443 20.53 -23.52 -4.25
N SER A 444 19.75 -22.92 -3.35
CA SER A 444 20.16 -22.65 -1.97
C SER A 444 20.03 -23.86 -1.04
N GLY A 445 19.31 -24.91 -1.45
CA GLY A 445 19.04 -26.08 -0.61
C GLY A 445 18.17 -25.79 0.62
N ARG A 446 17.46 -24.64 0.65
CA ARG A 446 16.64 -24.19 1.79
C ARG A 446 15.17 -24.65 1.73
N PHE A 447 14.86 -25.64 0.89
CA PHE A 447 13.51 -26.18 0.84
C PHE A 447 13.17 -26.92 2.14
N ASP A 448 12.12 -26.47 2.82
CA ASP A 448 11.54 -27.12 3.98
C ASP A 448 10.21 -27.78 3.58
N PRO A 449 10.12 -29.12 3.47
CA PRO A 449 8.88 -29.78 3.08
C PRO A 449 7.79 -29.73 4.17
N ALA A 450 8.13 -29.45 5.43
CA ALA A 450 7.14 -29.28 6.49
C ALA A 450 6.52 -27.88 6.47
N HIS A 451 7.27 -26.88 5.97
CA HIS A 451 6.83 -25.50 5.82
C HIS A 451 7.23 -24.97 4.42
N PRO A 452 6.66 -25.55 3.34
CA PRO A 452 7.04 -25.19 1.97
C PRO A 452 6.66 -23.75 1.69
N PRO A 453 7.31 -23.06 0.74
CA PRO A 453 7.10 -21.64 0.55
C PRO A 453 5.65 -21.31 0.16
N PHE A 454 5.11 -20.25 0.78
CA PHE A 454 3.80 -19.67 0.52
C PHE A 454 3.79 -18.16 0.72
N PHE A 455 3.19 -17.46 -0.24
CA PHE A 455 2.98 -16.03 -0.17
C PHE A 455 1.69 -15.61 -0.88
N LEU A 456 1.14 -14.46 -0.49
CA LEU A 456 -0.05 -13.88 -1.11
C LEU A 456 0.34 -12.84 -2.17
N LEU A 457 -0.35 -12.90 -3.31
CA LEU A 457 -0.43 -11.82 -4.29
C LEU A 457 -1.59 -10.92 -3.87
N HIS A 458 -1.28 -9.80 -3.21
CA HIS A 458 -2.29 -8.90 -2.67
C HIS A 458 -2.34 -7.59 -3.47
N SER A 459 -3.55 -7.09 -3.68
CA SER A 459 -3.77 -5.79 -4.33
C SER A 459 -5.13 -5.22 -3.97
N ASP A 460 -5.31 -3.93 -4.22
CA ASP A 460 -6.65 -3.39 -4.43
C ASP A 460 -7.34 -4.17 -5.56
N GLY A 461 -8.60 -4.53 -5.32
CA GLY A 461 -9.43 -5.30 -6.24
C GLY A 461 -10.32 -4.44 -7.14
N ASP A 462 -10.37 -3.14 -6.90
CA ASP A 462 -11.22 -2.16 -7.59
C ASP A 462 -10.45 -1.00 -8.24
N ASN A 463 -9.12 -1.06 -8.21
CA ASN A 463 -8.21 -0.12 -8.87
C ASN A 463 -7.74 -0.61 -10.26
N HIS A 464 -7.04 0.25 -11.01
CA HIS A 464 -6.59 -0.07 -12.37
C HIS A 464 -5.70 -1.33 -12.41
N GLY A 465 -5.87 -2.17 -13.44
CA GLY A 465 -5.20 -3.46 -13.55
C GLY A 465 -5.96 -4.55 -12.77
N GLY A 466 -5.76 -4.60 -11.45
CA GLY A 466 -6.33 -5.59 -10.53
C GLY A 466 -7.85 -5.53 -10.40
N GLY A 467 -8.45 -4.41 -10.81
CA GLY A 467 -9.89 -4.21 -10.91
C GLY A 467 -10.44 -4.27 -12.34
N ALA A 468 -9.64 -4.64 -13.33
CA ALA A 468 -10.13 -4.85 -14.69
C ALA A 468 -10.85 -6.21 -14.82
N ASP A 469 -11.90 -6.24 -15.63
CA ASP A 469 -12.60 -7.46 -16.06
C ASP A 469 -11.63 -8.58 -16.49
N SER A 470 -10.65 -8.22 -17.32
CA SER A 470 -9.66 -9.15 -17.86
C SER A 470 -8.85 -9.87 -16.78
N TYR A 471 -8.62 -9.27 -15.60
CA TYR A 471 -7.93 -9.91 -14.48
C TYR A 471 -8.70 -11.16 -14.01
N TYR A 472 -9.99 -10.99 -13.73
CA TYR A 472 -10.84 -12.03 -13.14
C TYR A 472 -11.35 -13.05 -14.18
N HIS A 473 -11.25 -12.69 -15.45
CA HIS A 473 -11.66 -13.55 -16.56
C HIS A 473 -10.44 -14.08 -17.32
N HIS A 474 -10.04 -13.44 -18.42
CA HIS A 474 -9.03 -13.94 -19.34
C HIS A 474 -7.68 -14.30 -18.69
N ASN A 475 -7.18 -13.44 -17.79
CA ASN A 475 -5.91 -13.67 -17.09
C ASN A 475 -6.03 -14.82 -16.08
N THR A 476 -7.19 -14.96 -15.43
CA THR A 476 -7.49 -16.09 -14.55
C THR A 476 -7.57 -17.40 -15.34
N ASP A 477 -8.15 -17.40 -16.55
CA ASP A 477 -8.16 -18.58 -17.42
C ASP A 477 -6.73 -19.00 -17.83
N ALA A 478 -5.86 -18.04 -18.15
CA ALA A 478 -4.45 -18.30 -18.45
C ALA A 478 -3.68 -18.87 -17.24
N LEU A 479 -3.93 -18.31 -16.04
CA LEU A 479 -3.38 -18.81 -14.77
C LEU A 479 -3.79 -20.27 -14.54
N VAL A 480 -5.09 -20.59 -14.68
CA VAL A 480 -5.61 -21.95 -14.53
C VAL A 480 -4.98 -22.91 -15.54
N HIS A 481 -4.85 -22.48 -16.80
CA HIS A 481 -4.22 -23.29 -17.84
C HIS A 481 -2.76 -23.64 -17.51
N TRP A 482 -1.97 -22.64 -17.08
CA TRP A 482 -0.58 -22.84 -16.68
C TRP A 482 -0.44 -23.77 -15.47
N LEU A 483 -1.25 -23.58 -14.42
CA LEU A 483 -1.18 -24.42 -13.21
C LEU A 483 -1.51 -25.90 -13.49
N ARG A 484 -2.28 -26.20 -14.53
CA ARG A 484 -2.52 -27.58 -14.98
C ARG A 484 -1.34 -28.22 -15.70
N GLN A 485 -0.40 -27.42 -16.19
CA GLN A 485 0.77 -27.86 -16.96
C GLN A 485 2.03 -27.91 -16.11
N ASP A 486 2.14 -27.10 -15.07
CA ASP A 486 3.35 -26.96 -14.27
C ASP A 486 3.12 -27.34 -12.79
N PRO A 487 3.40 -28.59 -12.39
CA PRO A 487 3.10 -29.08 -11.05
C PRO A 487 4.01 -28.49 -9.95
N ARG A 488 5.00 -27.68 -10.33
CA ARG A 488 5.89 -26.97 -9.38
C ARG A 488 5.15 -25.85 -8.63
N PHE A 489 4.02 -25.39 -9.15
CA PHE A 489 3.27 -24.26 -8.59
C PHE A 489 1.85 -24.67 -8.25
N GLU A 490 1.33 -24.18 -7.13
CA GLU A 490 -0.03 -24.46 -6.69
C GLU A 490 -0.68 -23.20 -6.11
N LEU A 491 -1.80 -22.79 -6.72
CA LEU A 491 -2.68 -21.80 -6.11
C LEU A 491 -3.47 -22.47 -4.98
N THR A 492 -3.35 -21.92 -3.76
CA THR A 492 -4.02 -22.40 -2.55
C THR A 492 -4.58 -21.26 -1.72
N THR A 493 -5.67 -21.51 -1.00
CA THR A 493 -6.11 -20.60 0.07
C THR A 493 -5.11 -20.63 1.24
N ALA A 494 -5.10 -19.54 2.03
CA ALA A 494 -4.30 -19.47 3.24
C ALA A 494 -4.75 -20.54 4.26
N GLU A 495 -6.05 -20.80 4.34
CA GLU A 495 -6.64 -21.82 5.20
C GLU A 495 -6.18 -23.24 4.82
N ASP A 496 -6.22 -23.60 3.52
CA ASP A 496 -5.72 -24.89 3.04
C ASP A 496 -4.20 -25.01 3.26
N TYR A 497 -3.45 -23.91 3.12
CA TYR A 497 -2.02 -23.92 3.42
C TYR A 497 -1.77 -24.17 4.90
N LEU A 498 -2.35 -23.36 5.80
CA LEU A 498 -2.14 -23.47 7.25
C LEU A 498 -2.64 -24.80 7.82
N GLN A 499 -3.68 -25.41 7.24
CA GLN A 499 -4.14 -26.75 7.62
C GLN A 499 -3.13 -27.84 7.26
N ARG A 500 -2.41 -27.70 6.14
CA ARG A 500 -1.44 -28.69 5.66
C ARG A 500 -0.04 -28.48 6.24
N PHE A 501 0.33 -27.22 6.46
CA PHE A 501 1.67 -26.77 6.80
C PHE A 501 1.64 -25.70 7.90
N PRO A 502 1.09 -26.01 9.09
CA PRO A 502 1.06 -25.04 10.18
C PRO A 502 2.48 -24.68 10.62
N PRO A 503 2.80 -23.39 10.87
CA PRO A 503 4.12 -23.01 11.36
C PRO A 503 4.36 -23.53 12.79
N ASP A 504 5.64 -23.70 13.14
CA ASP A 504 6.06 -24.12 14.48
C ASP A 504 5.85 -23.00 15.52
N PRO A 505 4.97 -23.15 16.53
CA PRO A 505 4.75 -22.15 17.58
C PRO A 505 5.96 -21.90 18.48
N ALA A 506 6.97 -22.78 18.48
CA ALA A 506 8.23 -22.54 19.18
C ALA A 506 9.16 -21.57 18.43
N GLN A 507 8.89 -21.29 17.15
CA GLN A 507 9.69 -20.42 16.30
C GLN A 507 9.01 -19.07 16.12
N VAL A 508 9.36 -18.13 17.00
CA VAL A 508 8.84 -16.76 16.97
C VAL A 508 9.89 -15.83 16.37
N VAL A 509 9.52 -15.12 15.29
CA VAL A 509 10.37 -14.15 14.60
C VAL A 509 9.91 -12.72 14.88
N HIS A 510 10.77 -11.76 14.55
CA HIS A 510 10.41 -10.34 14.50
C HIS A 510 10.05 -9.91 13.08
N ILE A 511 9.16 -8.95 12.95
CA ILE A 511 8.85 -8.26 11.69
C ILE A 511 8.95 -6.76 11.96
N GLU A 512 9.70 -6.04 11.13
CA GLU A 512 9.76 -4.57 11.18
C GLU A 512 8.34 -4.01 10.97
N PRO A 513 7.94 -2.95 11.68
CA PRO A 513 6.65 -2.33 11.38
C PRO A 513 6.60 -1.75 9.96
N GLY A 514 5.41 -1.60 9.41
CA GLY A 514 5.20 -0.82 8.20
C GLY A 514 3.98 -1.26 7.39
N ALA A 515 3.68 -0.50 6.34
CA ALA A 515 2.58 -0.76 5.41
C ALA A 515 3.09 -1.31 4.07
N TRP A 516 2.17 -1.60 3.14
CA TRP A 516 2.51 -2.02 1.80
C TRP A 516 3.07 -0.88 0.93
N ALA A 517 3.74 -1.28 -0.16
CA ALA A 517 4.30 -0.35 -1.13
C ALA A 517 3.30 0.68 -1.69
N GLY A 518 2.01 0.31 -1.80
CA GLY A 518 0.96 1.16 -2.36
C GLY A 518 0.54 2.34 -1.48
N ALA A 519 0.82 2.31 -0.17
CA ALA A 519 0.40 3.36 0.76
C ALA A 519 1.51 4.39 1.04
N ASP A 520 2.61 3.94 1.65
CA ASP A 520 3.71 4.81 2.12
C ASP A 520 5.09 4.27 1.74
N ASN A 521 5.12 3.29 0.83
CA ASN A 521 6.28 2.50 0.44
C ASN A 521 6.84 1.57 1.54
N GLY A 522 6.23 1.51 2.72
CA GLY A 522 6.62 0.69 3.87
C GLY A 522 7.43 1.44 4.93
N ASP A 523 7.12 2.71 5.21
CA ASP A 523 7.80 3.46 6.27
C ASP A 523 7.50 2.83 7.66
N PRO A 524 8.52 2.46 8.47
CA PRO A 524 8.29 1.78 9.74
C PRO A 524 7.61 2.63 10.82
N GLN A 525 7.52 3.95 10.62
CA GLN A 525 6.82 4.84 11.53
C GLN A 525 5.50 5.37 10.97
N PHE A 526 5.08 4.88 9.79
CA PHE A 526 3.84 5.31 9.13
C PHE A 526 3.80 6.82 8.83
N MET A 527 4.96 7.43 8.52
CA MET A 527 5.12 8.89 8.41
C MET A 527 4.31 9.52 7.28
N LYS A 528 3.85 8.73 6.29
CA LYS A 528 2.88 9.19 5.27
C LYS A 528 1.60 9.74 5.90
N TRP A 529 1.14 9.12 7.00
CA TRP A 529 -0.04 9.57 7.74
C TRP A 529 0.28 10.67 8.76
N PHE A 530 1.52 11.15 8.83
CA PHE A 530 1.92 12.30 9.65
C PHE A 530 2.25 13.54 8.81
N SER A 531 2.64 13.35 7.53
CA SER A 531 2.85 14.33 6.46
C SER A 531 3.19 15.76 6.88
N ARG A 532 4.34 16.30 6.45
CA ARG A 532 4.84 17.61 6.93
C ARG A 532 5.15 17.60 8.44
N TYR A 533 5.44 16.43 9.01
CA TYR A 533 5.82 16.27 10.42
C TYR A 533 7.11 17.01 10.79
N ASP A 534 7.93 17.34 9.78
CA ASP A 534 9.15 18.13 9.87
C ASP A 534 8.91 19.65 9.71
N GLN A 535 7.67 20.08 9.49
CA GLN A 535 7.27 21.48 9.38
C GLN A 535 6.68 21.99 10.71
N PRO A 536 6.57 23.33 10.90
CA PRO A 536 5.94 23.89 12.10
C PRO A 536 4.48 23.47 12.32
N TYR A 537 3.80 23.01 11.27
CA TYR A 537 2.43 22.53 11.31
C TYR A 537 2.22 21.41 10.28
N SER A 538 1.59 20.34 10.73
CA SER A 538 1.08 19.27 9.90
C SER A 538 -0.44 19.16 10.08
N PRO A 539 -1.23 19.20 8.99
CA PRO A 539 -2.67 18.91 9.04
C PRO A 539 -2.97 17.52 9.60
N ASP A 540 -2.11 16.57 9.27
CA ASP A 540 -2.22 15.16 9.60
C ASP A 540 -1.93 14.89 11.08
N LEU A 541 -0.89 15.51 11.64
CA LEU A 541 -0.61 15.52 13.07
C LEU A 541 -1.69 16.28 13.86
N ASN A 542 -2.25 17.36 13.30
CA ASN A 542 -3.43 17.99 13.88
C ASN A 542 -4.59 16.99 13.99
N SER A 543 -4.89 16.24 12.93
CA SER A 543 -5.93 15.21 12.96
C SER A 543 -5.65 14.14 14.03
N TRP A 544 -4.40 13.66 14.16
CA TRP A 544 -4.05 12.70 15.21
C TRP A 544 -4.19 13.27 16.62
N ALA A 545 -3.79 14.51 16.86
CA ALA A 545 -3.95 15.16 18.16
C ALA A 545 -5.44 15.34 18.53
N VAL A 546 -6.28 15.70 17.56
CA VAL A 546 -7.73 15.82 17.74
C VAL A 546 -8.37 14.46 17.98
N LEU A 547 -7.97 13.43 17.23
CA LEU A 547 -8.46 12.07 17.39
C LEU A 547 -8.07 11.47 18.75
N THR A 548 -6.83 11.70 19.21
CA THR A 548 -6.35 11.26 20.52
C THR A 548 -7.20 11.84 21.65
N ALA A 549 -7.56 13.12 21.55
CA ALA A 549 -8.47 13.74 22.50
C ALA A 549 -9.89 13.15 22.39
N LEU A 550 -10.43 12.98 21.18
CA LEU A 550 -11.75 12.38 20.98
C LEU A 550 -11.84 10.96 21.58
N GLN A 551 -10.81 10.14 21.37
CA GLN A 551 -10.69 8.78 21.91
C GLN A 551 -10.85 8.81 23.43
N ASN A 552 -10.05 9.64 24.13
CA ASN A 552 -10.15 9.77 25.59
C ASN A 552 -11.58 10.14 26.02
N ARG A 553 -12.20 11.16 25.42
CA ARG A 553 -13.54 11.62 25.81
C ARG A 553 -14.62 10.55 25.60
N VAL A 554 -14.59 9.85 24.47
CA VAL A 554 -15.57 8.78 24.18
C VAL A 554 -15.34 7.59 25.10
N HIS A 555 -14.09 7.18 25.34
CA HIS A 555 -13.76 6.09 26.25
C HIS A 555 -14.13 6.43 27.70
N THR A 556 -13.88 7.65 28.16
CA THR A 556 -14.29 8.11 29.50
C THR A 556 -15.79 8.04 29.70
N LEU A 557 -16.58 8.52 28.73
CA LEU A 557 -18.04 8.40 28.83
C LEU A 557 -18.47 6.92 28.77
N GLU A 558 -17.87 6.12 27.90
CA GLU A 558 -18.18 4.70 27.78
C GLU A 558 -17.93 3.93 29.09
N ASP A 559 -16.81 4.19 29.76
CA ASP A 559 -16.42 3.47 30.97
C ASP A 559 -17.28 3.90 32.18
N ALA A 560 -17.77 5.15 32.20
CA ALA A 560 -18.55 5.71 33.30
C ALA A 560 -20.08 5.59 33.12
N GLU A 561 -20.57 5.76 31.91
CA GLU A 561 -22.00 5.80 31.56
C GLU A 561 -22.29 5.02 30.25
N PRO A 562 -22.11 3.68 30.24
CA PRO A 562 -22.24 2.86 29.03
C PRO A 562 -23.65 2.89 28.40
N ASP A 563 -24.67 3.25 29.17
CA ASP A 563 -26.06 3.36 28.71
C ASP A 563 -26.43 4.79 28.26
N HIS A 564 -25.48 5.73 28.20
CA HIS A 564 -25.76 7.11 27.81
C HIS A 564 -26.32 7.17 26.38
N PRO A 565 -27.46 7.86 26.13
CA PRO A 565 -28.18 7.78 24.86
C PRO A 565 -27.40 8.29 23.65
N ALA A 566 -26.45 9.22 23.84
CA ALA A 566 -25.59 9.73 22.77
C ALA A 566 -24.33 8.89 22.52
N LEU A 567 -24.01 7.90 23.38
CA LEU A 567 -22.74 7.20 23.32
C LEU A 567 -22.58 6.37 22.04
N ALA A 568 -23.64 5.70 21.59
CA ALA A 568 -23.59 4.88 20.38
C ALA A 568 -23.23 5.72 19.13
N GLU A 569 -23.76 6.94 19.04
CA GLU A 569 -23.43 7.87 17.95
C GLU A 569 -21.99 8.38 18.07
N ALA A 570 -21.56 8.75 19.28
CA ALA A 570 -20.19 9.21 19.53
C ALA A 570 -19.15 8.13 19.21
N ILE A 571 -19.42 6.86 19.56
CA ILE A 571 -18.57 5.72 19.19
C ILE A 571 -18.50 5.57 17.67
N ARG A 572 -19.63 5.65 16.96
CA ARG A 572 -19.61 5.56 15.50
C ARG A 572 -18.78 6.69 14.86
N LEU A 573 -18.96 7.93 15.32
CA LEU A 573 -18.17 9.07 14.85
C LEU A 573 -16.68 8.88 15.13
N LEU A 574 -16.32 8.40 16.33
CA LEU A 574 -14.94 8.04 16.68
C LEU A 574 -14.38 7.01 15.69
N LEU A 575 -15.02 5.85 15.56
CA LEU A 575 -14.49 4.76 14.72
C LEU A 575 -14.44 5.14 13.23
N THR A 576 -15.34 6.01 12.77
CA THR A 576 -15.30 6.56 11.40
C THR A 576 -14.11 7.51 11.23
N ALA A 577 -13.83 8.35 12.24
CA ALA A 577 -12.70 9.28 12.24
C ALA A 577 -11.33 8.59 12.23
N GLU A 578 -11.26 7.32 12.61
CA GLU A 578 -10.01 6.52 12.57
C GLU A 578 -9.61 6.04 11.17
N THR A 579 -10.46 6.22 10.15
CA THR A 579 -10.19 5.71 8.78
C THR A 579 -8.90 6.27 8.19
N SER A 580 -8.02 5.40 7.69
CA SER A 580 -6.72 5.80 7.12
C SER A 580 -6.84 6.80 5.96
N CYS A 581 -8.00 6.83 5.28
CA CYS A 581 -8.23 7.64 4.10
C CYS A 581 -8.18 9.15 4.34
N TYR A 582 -8.50 9.62 5.55
CA TYR A 582 -8.56 11.06 5.84
C TYR A 582 -7.19 11.75 5.83
N TRP A 583 -6.11 10.97 5.91
CA TRP A 583 -4.72 11.44 5.83
C TRP A 583 -4.09 11.23 4.44
N TYR A 584 -4.72 10.47 3.56
CA TYR A 584 -4.11 10.11 2.27
C TYR A 584 -3.89 11.34 1.37
N TRP A 585 -4.82 12.30 1.43
CA TRP A 585 -4.89 13.50 0.59
C TRP A 585 -4.45 14.78 1.31
N THR A 586 -3.33 14.74 2.05
CA THR A 586 -2.85 15.87 2.88
C THR A 586 -2.87 17.21 2.15
N GLY A 587 -3.41 18.24 2.83
CA GLY A 587 -3.42 19.61 2.35
C GLY A 587 -4.65 19.95 1.52
N GLN A 588 -5.59 19.00 1.37
CA GLN A 588 -6.92 19.26 0.85
C GLN A 588 -7.86 19.44 2.05
N GLN A 589 -8.33 20.67 2.25
CA GLN A 589 -9.16 21.05 3.42
C GLN A 589 -10.35 20.10 3.67
N GLN A 590 -11.00 19.62 2.60
CA GLN A 590 -12.14 18.70 2.70
C GLN A 590 -11.80 17.35 3.34
N TRP A 591 -10.54 16.93 3.29
CA TRP A 591 -10.04 15.69 3.90
C TRP A 591 -9.40 15.99 5.26
N ASP A 592 -8.56 17.03 5.33
CA ASP A 592 -7.86 17.45 6.56
C ASP A 592 -8.84 17.80 7.71
N GLU A 593 -10.08 18.21 7.41
CA GLU A 593 -11.09 18.56 8.42
C GLU A 593 -11.96 17.40 8.91
N GLN A 594 -11.93 16.23 8.27
CA GLN A 594 -12.91 15.17 8.54
C GLN A 594 -12.84 14.70 10.00
N VAL A 595 -11.64 14.43 10.52
CA VAL A 595 -11.45 14.03 11.92
C VAL A 595 -11.99 15.10 12.88
N THR A 596 -11.69 16.37 12.61
CA THR A 596 -12.18 17.49 13.42
C THR A 596 -13.69 17.65 13.37
N ARG A 597 -14.33 17.43 12.22
CA ARG A 597 -15.79 17.48 12.09
C ARG A 597 -16.46 16.39 12.93
N ALA A 598 -15.97 15.15 12.86
CA ALA A 598 -16.44 14.05 13.70
C ALA A 598 -16.25 14.35 15.18
N ALA A 599 -15.05 14.79 15.57
CA ALA A 599 -14.74 15.11 16.96
C ALA A 599 -15.64 16.23 17.50
N ASN A 600 -15.81 17.31 16.76
CA ASN A 600 -16.65 18.43 17.16
C ASN A 600 -18.13 18.03 17.29
N LEU A 601 -18.63 17.19 16.39
CA LEU A 601 -20.01 16.68 16.46
C LEU A 601 -20.20 15.75 17.66
N ALA A 602 -19.29 14.80 17.87
CA ALA A 602 -19.35 13.91 19.02
C ALA A 602 -19.30 14.70 20.34
N LEU A 603 -18.30 15.59 20.49
CA LEU A 603 -18.14 16.43 21.69
C LEU A 603 -19.32 17.37 21.94
N ALA A 604 -20.01 17.84 20.89
CA ALA A 604 -21.25 18.60 21.07
C ALA A 604 -22.38 17.77 21.72
N GLN A 605 -22.41 16.46 21.47
CA GLN A 605 -23.43 15.55 22.00
C GLN A 605 -23.09 15.04 23.41
N ILE A 606 -21.81 14.79 23.70
CA ILE A 606 -21.37 14.18 24.96
C ILE A 606 -20.75 15.16 25.97
N GLY A 607 -20.38 16.37 25.54
CA GLY A 607 -19.67 17.35 26.36
C GLY A 607 -20.32 17.65 27.71
N PRO A 608 -21.62 17.98 27.79
CA PRO A 608 -22.27 18.26 29.08
C PRO A 608 -22.21 17.10 30.08
N ALA A 609 -22.30 15.85 29.59
CA ALA A 609 -22.20 14.67 30.44
C ALA A 609 -20.78 14.50 30.98
N LEU A 610 -19.78 14.68 30.10
CA LEU A 610 -18.35 14.66 30.46
C LEU A 610 -17.98 15.76 31.47
N ASP A 611 -18.40 17.00 31.23
CA ASP A 611 -18.14 18.11 32.15
C ASP A 611 -18.72 17.80 33.54
N GLY A 612 -19.95 17.28 33.57
CA GLY A 612 -20.58 16.83 34.81
C GLY A 612 -19.86 15.66 35.47
N LEU A 613 -19.26 14.75 34.69
CA LEU A 613 -18.53 13.57 35.16
C LEU A 613 -17.19 13.95 35.78
N VAL A 614 -16.43 14.80 35.11
CA VAL A 614 -15.16 15.34 35.60
C VAL A 614 -15.39 16.17 36.85
N ALA A 615 -16.39 17.07 36.86
CA ALA A 615 -16.67 17.94 38.00
C ALA A 615 -17.01 17.18 39.30
N ARG A 616 -17.56 15.97 39.20
CA ARG A 616 -17.88 15.10 40.35
C ARG A 616 -16.80 14.06 40.66
N GLY A 617 -15.67 14.08 39.96
CA GLY A 617 -14.58 13.10 40.11
C GLY A 617 -14.99 11.68 39.74
N GLY A 618 -15.89 11.54 38.75
CA GLY A 618 -16.39 10.24 38.29
C GLY A 618 -15.54 9.60 37.20
N ASP A 619 -14.51 10.29 36.70
CA ASP A 619 -13.59 9.77 35.69
C ASP A 619 -12.70 8.65 36.26
N ARG A 620 -12.62 7.54 35.53
CA ARG A 620 -11.85 6.33 35.86
C ARG A 620 -11.03 5.83 34.67
N THR A 621 -11.09 6.54 33.56
CA THR A 621 -10.38 6.15 32.35
C THR A 621 -8.99 6.75 32.42
N ALA A 622 -7.99 5.93 32.12
CA ALA A 622 -6.61 6.40 32.10
C ALA A 622 -6.35 7.28 30.86
N PRO A 623 -5.27 8.10 30.88
CA PRO A 623 -4.90 8.91 29.72
C PRO A 623 -4.80 8.11 28.42
N THR A 624 -5.26 8.69 27.32
CA THR A 624 -5.03 8.12 25.99
C THR A 624 -3.65 8.53 25.51
N ILE A 625 -2.82 7.55 25.13
CA ILE A 625 -1.47 7.75 24.62
C ILE A 625 -1.44 7.36 23.14
N PHE A 626 -1.15 8.33 22.28
CA PHE A 626 -0.84 8.05 20.88
C PHE A 626 0.53 7.37 20.76
N PRO A 627 0.68 6.34 19.92
CA PRO A 627 1.97 5.74 19.57
C PRO A 627 3.09 6.76 19.35
N PRO A 628 4.22 6.65 20.07
CA PRO A 628 5.31 7.60 19.91
C PRO A 628 6.00 7.44 18.55
N TRP A 629 6.57 8.53 18.04
CA TRP A 629 7.44 8.54 16.87
C TRP A 629 8.76 9.26 17.16
N VAL A 630 9.79 8.99 16.37
CA VAL A 630 11.16 9.50 16.57
C VAL A 630 11.64 10.25 15.35
N THR A 631 12.24 11.42 15.58
CA THR A 631 12.98 12.18 14.55
C THR A 631 14.44 12.39 14.97
N PRO A 632 15.41 12.25 14.05
CA PRO A 632 15.27 11.59 12.74
C PRO A 632 14.87 10.11 12.91
N GLU A 633 14.35 9.50 11.86
CA GLU A 633 13.75 8.16 11.89
C GLU A 633 14.77 7.05 12.13
N ASN A 634 16.01 7.27 11.70
CA ASN A 634 17.14 6.35 11.93
C ASN A 634 18.33 7.13 12.52
N PRO A 635 18.34 7.41 13.84
CA PRO A 635 19.37 8.22 14.49
C PRO A 635 20.79 7.69 14.31
N GLY A 636 21.67 8.52 13.75
CA GLY A 636 23.04 8.16 13.37
C GLY A 636 23.15 7.20 12.18
N GLY A 637 22.04 6.80 11.58
CA GLY A 637 21.97 6.09 10.30
C GLY A 637 21.80 7.06 9.14
N LYS A 638 20.73 6.87 8.35
CA LYS A 638 20.38 7.74 7.22
C LYS A 638 19.03 8.42 7.44
N ARG A 639 18.87 9.57 6.79
CA ARG A 639 17.59 10.28 6.66
C ARG A 639 17.36 10.70 5.22
N TRP A 640 16.13 11.06 4.90
CA TRP A 640 15.80 11.60 3.59
C TRP A 640 16.43 12.98 3.36
N GLY A 641 16.93 13.17 2.14
CA GLY A 641 17.27 14.47 1.57
C GLY A 641 16.55 14.67 0.23
N GLN A 642 16.73 15.82 -0.40
CA GLN A 642 16.09 16.10 -1.68
C GLN A 642 16.66 15.22 -2.79
N GLY A 643 15.96 14.11 -3.11
CA GLY A 643 16.36 13.13 -4.12
C GLY A 643 17.59 12.29 -3.74
N CYS A 644 17.96 12.26 -2.46
CA CYS A 644 19.13 11.55 -1.96
C CYS A 644 18.95 11.07 -0.52
N LEU A 645 19.94 10.33 -0.01
CA LEU A 645 20.06 9.99 1.41
C LEU A 645 21.15 10.85 2.04
N LEU A 646 20.89 11.37 3.23
CA LEU A 646 21.83 12.11 4.06
C LEU A 646 22.16 11.32 5.33
N ASP A 647 23.29 11.63 5.96
CA ASP A 647 23.56 11.13 7.31
C ASP A 647 22.56 11.77 8.30
N ALA A 648 21.98 10.93 9.15
CA ALA A 648 21.12 11.37 10.22
C ALA A 648 21.97 11.81 11.43
N PRO A 649 21.59 12.87 12.16
CA PRO A 649 22.22 13.18 13.44
C PRO A 649 22.02 12.02 14.44
N ARG A 650 22.94 11.90 15.40
CA ARG A 650 22.87 10.90 16.48
C ARG A 650 21.87 11.28 17.56
N GLN A 651 21.60 12.58 17.71
CA GLN A 651 20.57 13.10 18.59
C GLN A 651 19.21 12.76 18.00
N ALA A 652 18.31 12.28 18.84
CA ALA A 652 16.96 11.92 18.46
C ALA A 652 15.96 12.44 19.48
N LEU A 653 14.76 12.72 19.01
CA LEU A 653 13.66 13.22 19.80
C LEU A 653 12.50 12.25 19.66
N VAL A 654 12.00 11.75 20.79
CA VAL A 654 10.70 11.08 20.85
C VAL A 654 9.62 12.14 20.91
N HIS A 655 8.55 11.91 20.17
CA HIS A 655 7.35 12.72 20.10
C HIS A 655 6.14 11.86 20.47
N ALA A 656 5.13 12.47 21.09
CA ALA A 656 3.87 11.81 21.36
C ALA A 656 2.72 12.82 21.53
N PHE A 657 1.50 12.30 21.36
CA PHE A 657 0.28 12.94 21.85
C PHE A 657 -0.24 12.18 23.07
N VAL A 658 -0.59 12.91 24.12
CA VAL A 658 -1.25 12.34 25.29
C VAL A 658 -2.38 13.26 25.70
N ASP A 659 -3.52 12.68 26.05
CA ASP A 659 -4.68 13.47 26.45
C ASP A 659 -5.53 12.77 27.50
N ASP A 660 -6.10 13.58 28.39
CA ASP A 660 -7.00 13.14 29.45
C ASP A 660 -8.00 14.24 29.81
N CYS A 661 -9.27 13.90 30.05
CA CYS A 661 -10.33 14.88 30.23
C CYS A 661 -10.33 15.51 31.62
N ALA A 662 -9.75 14.84 32.62
CA ALA A 662 -9.45 15.38 33.93
C ALA A 662 -8.08 16.09 34.00
N GLY A 663 -7.30 16.02 32.91
CA GLY A 663 -6.02 16.68 32.75
C GLY A 663 -4.83 15.83 33.21
N LEU A 664 -3.66 16.07 32.60
CA LEU A 664 -2.46 15.26 32.81
C LEU A 664 -1.64 15.75 34.00
N ARG A 665 -1.36 14.86 34.95
CA ARG A 665 -0.45 15.09 36.08
C ARG A 665 1.01 14.86 35.71
N ARG A 666 1.31 13.74 35.05
CA ARG A 666 2.69 13.36 34.68
C ARG A 666 2.70 12.57 33.38
N VAL A 667 3.73 12.77 32.57
CA VAL A 667 4.01 11.93 31.40
C VAL A 667 5.52 11.71 31.34
N ASP A 668 5.94 10.46 31.42
CA ASP A 668 7.34 10.04 31.42
C ASP A 668 7.61 9.12 30.24
N LEU A 669 8.76 9.31 29.58
CA LEU A 669 9.35 8.33 28.68
C LEU A 669 10.18 7.36 29.53
N VAL A 670 9.85 6.07 29.47
CA VAL A 670 10.60 5.01 30.13
C VAL A 670 11.54 4.37 29.11
N LEU A 671 12.83 4.35 29.42
CA LEU A 671 13.87 3.68 28.64
C LEU A 671 14.28 2.40 29.38
N ARG A 672 14.36 1.28 28.66
CA ARG A 672 14.81 -0.02 29.17
C ARG A 672 16.00 -0.47 28.32
N GLY A 673 17.18 -0.44 28.94
CA GLY A 673 18.45 -0.88 28.33
C GLY A 673 19.14 -1.94 29.20
N SER A 674 20.40 -2.26 28.88
CA SER A 674 21.19 -3.21 29.67
C SER A 674 21.44 -2.76 31.12
N ASP A 675 21.42 -1.45 31.36
CA ASP A 675 21.69 -0.85 32.68
C ASP A 675 20.42 -0.72 33.55
N GLY A 676 19.28 -1.24 33.07
CA GLY A 676 17.99 -1.20 33.73
C GLY A 676 17.02 -0.18 33.13
N GLU A 677 16.06 0.25 33.94
CA GLU A 677 15.04 1.22 33.52
C GLU A 677 15.36 2.65 34.00
N GLN A 678 15.24 3.61 33.09
CA GLN A 678 15.35 5.03 33.36
C GLN A 678 14.05 5.74 32.96
N ARG A 679 13.58 6.67 33.80
CA ARG A 679 12.42 7.52 33.50
C ARG A 679 12.88 8.94 33.17
N LEU A 680 12.38 9.46 32.06
CA LEU A 680 12.64 10.81 31.57
C LEU A 680 11.32 11.58 31.50
N PRO A 681 11.14 12.65 32.29
CA PRO A 681 9.95 13.50 32.18
C PRO A 681 9.86 14.09 30.77
N MET A 682 8.70 13.96 30.12
CA MET A 682 8.49 14.52 28.80
C MET A 682 8.20 16.02 28.88
N ARG A 683 8.80 16.80 27.97
CA ARG A 683 8.54 18.23 27.83
C ARG A 683 7.18 18.45 27.18
N ARG A 684 6.35 19.25 27.84
CA ARG A 684 5.03 19.70 27.38
C ARG A 684 5.13 20.94 26.51
N HIS A 685 4.47 20.93 25.36
CA HIS A 685 4.36 22.08 24.44
C HIS A 685 2.97 22.72 24.42
N GLY A 686 2.03 22.21 25.22
CA GLY A 686 0.61 22.54 25.12
C GLY A 686 -0.11 21.68 24.07
N PRO A 687 -1.42 21.94 23.83
CA PRO A 687 -2.18 21.30 22.77
C PRO A 687 -1.53 21.50 21.40
N TYR A 688 -1.51 20.46 20.56
CA TYR A 688 -1.01 20.62 19.20
C TYR A 688 -1.86 21.66 18.44
N PRO A 689 -1.24 22.59 17.67
CA PRO A 689 -1.97 23.62 16.95
C PRO A 689 -3.02 23.04 16.02
N SER A 690 -4.21 23.64 15.98
CA SER A 690 -5.29 23.22 15.07
C SER A 690 -5.67 24.34 14.11
N ALA A 691 -5.64 24.05 12.81
CA ALA A 691 -6.14 24.95 11.76
C ALA A 691 -7.53 24.54 11.23
N THR A 692 -8.17 23.54 11.85
CA THR A 692 -9.45 22.95 11.41
C THR A 692 -10.61 23.28 12.35
N GLY A 693 -10.37 24.11 13.38
CA GLY A 693 -11.39 24.56 14.33
C GLY A 693 -11.78 23.50 15.36
N ALA A 694 -10.84 22.65 15.78
CA ALA A 694 -11.10 21.62 16.78
C ALA A 694 -11.44 22.20 18.16
N ARG A 695 -12.45 21.61 18.82
CA ARG A 695 -12.84 21.94 20.20
C ARG A 695 -11.87 21.40 21.25
N ALA A 696 -11.17 20.31 20.92
CA ALA A 696 -10.17 19.67 21.78
C ALA A 696 -9.02 19.16 20.91
N SER A 697 -7.80 19.20 21.44
CA SER A 697 -6.57 18.71 20.83
C SER A 697 -5.66 18.20 21.94
N ALA A 698 -5.02 17.06 21.72
CA ALA A 698 -4.13 16.45 22.69
C ALA A 698 -2.87 17.28 22.96
N GLU A 699 -2.31 17.11 24.15
CA GLU A 699 -1.03 17.71 24.54
C GLU A 699 0.07 17.12 23.64
N TYR A 700 0.91 17.99 23.07
CA TYR A 700 2.09 17.57 22.32
C TYR A 700 3.30 17.51 23.25
N LEU A 701 3.94 16.34 23.31
CA LEU A 701 5.06 16.08 24.19
C LEU A 701 6.30 15.60 23.44
N THR A 702 7.46 15.95 23.98
CA THR A 702 8.75 15.48 23.44
C THR A 702 9.75 15.12 24.53
N ALA A 703 10.62 14.14 24.28
CA ALA A 703 11.77 13.82 25.13
C ALA A 703 13.01 13.50 24.29
N GLU A 704 14.15 14.04 24.68
CA GLU A 704 15.43 13.75 24.02
C GLU A 704 15.91 12.34 24.39
N LEU A 705 16.37 11.60 23.37
CA LEU A 705 16.97 10.29 23.55
C LEU A 705 18.49 10.41 23.74
N PRO A 706 19.08 9.59 24.63
CA PRO A 706 20.52 9.60 24.87
C PRO A 706 21.28 9.02 23.67
N ALA A 707 21.97 9.88 22.92
CA ALA A 707 22.83 9.45 21.81
C ALA A 707 23.90 8.43 22.28
N GLY A 708 24.15 7.40 21.47
CA GLY A 708 25.12 6.35 21.79
C GLY A 708 24.67 5.31 22.82
N ALA A 709 23.40 5.28 23.19
CA ALA A 709 22.88 4.30 24.15
C ALA A 709 22.72 2.88 23.57
N GLY A 710 22.94 2.67 22.27
CA GLY A 710 22.83 1.36 21.63
C GLY A 710 21.37 0.92 21.47
N ASP A 711 21.11 -0.38 21.62
CA ASP A 711 19.77 -0.96 21.53
C ASP A 711 18.96 -0.66 22.80
N LEU A 712 17.84 0.04 22.64
CA LEU A 712 16.92 0.38 23.71
C LEU A 712 15.51 -0.12 23.38
N ARG A 713 14.81 -0.52 24.44
CA ARG A 713 13.35 -0.56 24.46
C ARG A 713 12.81 0.69 25.14
N TYR A 714 11.66 1.20 24.72
CA TYR A 714 11.06 2.37 25.35
C TYR A 714 9.54 2.36 25.28
N PHE A 715 8.88 3.05 26.21
CA PHE A 715 7.43 3.24 26.22
C PHE A 715 7.08 4.51 27.01
N ILE A 716 5.83 4.98 26.92
CA ILE A 716 5.35 6.15 27.66
C ILE A 716 4.48 5.70 28.83
N GLU A 717 4.69 6.28 30.00
CA GLU A 717 3.78 6.20 31.15
C GLU A 717 3.09 7.57 31.34
N ALA A 718 1.77 7.58 31.41
CA ALA A 718 0.99 8.79 31.66
C ALA A 718 0.09 8.61 32.88
N GLU A 719 -0.05 9.69 33.64
CA GLU A 719 -0.91 9.75 34.82
C GLU A 719 -1.77 11.01 34.78
N ASP A 720 -3.06 10.86 35.06
CA ASP A 720 -4.03 11.96 35.12
C ASP A 720 -4.09 12.63 36.52
N GLY A 721 -4.97 13.63 36.65
CA GLY A 721 -5.24 14.33 37.90
C GLY A 721 -5.90 13.49 39.00
N HIS A 722 -6.45 12.33 38.67
CA HIS A 722 -7.16 11.41 39.57
C HIS A 722 -6.35 10.18 39.97
N GLY A 723 -5.17 9.99 39.40
CA GLY A 723 -4.28 8.86 39.67
C GLY A 723 -4.50 7.64 38.77
N ASN A 724 -5.28 7.77 37.69
CA ASN A 724 -5.39 6.74 36.67
C ASN A 724 -4.08 6.71 35.85
N LEU A 725 -3.58 5.50 35.60
CA LEU A 725 -2.29 5.27 34.94
C LEU A 725 -2.49 4.57 33.61
N ALA A 726 -1.85 5.09 32.57
CA ALA A 726 -1.76 4.49 31.25
C ALA A 726 -0.31 4.16 30.90
N THR A 727 -0.13 3.04 30.21
CA THR A 727 1.16 2.60 29.68
C THR A 727 1.02 2.38 28.18
N GLY A 728 1.86 3.06 27.40
CA GLY A 728 1.95 2.88 25.94
C GLY A 728 2.59 1.54 25.56
N SER A 729 2.71 1.29 24.26
CA SER A 729 3.35 0.07 23.76
C SER A 729 4.88 0.10 23.91
N LEU A 730 5.49 -1.08 24.01
CA LEU A 730 6.93 -1.26 24.12
C LEU A 730 7.56 -1.19 22.73
N GLU A 731 8.26 -0.09 22.48
CA GLU A 731 8.97 0.20 21.25
C GLU A 731 10.44 -0.16 21.34
N ARG A 732 11.09 -0.10 20.18
CA ARG A 732 12.52 -0.36 20.03
C ARG A 732 13.19 0.68 19.18
N ILE A 733 14.45 0.97 19.50
CA ILE A 733 15.29 1.86 18.71
C ILE A 733 16.76 1.60 19.01
N PHE A 734 17.59 1.65 17.97
CA PHE A 734 19.04 1.75 18.14
C PHE A 734 19.49 3.21 18.05
N LEU A 735 20.30 3.64 19.02
CA LEU A 735 20.88 4.98 19.10
C LEU A 735 22.39 4.89 18.93
N ALA A 736 22.87 5.30 17.76
CA ALA A 736 24.29 5.23 17.39
C ALA A 736 25.19 6.14 18.21
#